data_AF-A0A7V1FVP6-F1
#
_entry.id   AF-A0A7V1FVP6-F1
#
_cell.length_a   1.000
_cell.length_b   1.000
_cell.length_c   1.000
_cell.angle_alpha   90.00
_cell.angle_beta   90.00
_cell.angle_gamma   90.00
#
_symmetry.space_group_name_H-M   'P 1'
#
loop_
_entity.id
_entity.type
_entity.pdbx_description
1 polymer ?
#
loop_
_entity_poly.entity_id
_entity_poly.type
_entity_poly.pdbx_seq_one_letter_code
_entity_poly.pdbx_strand_id
1 'polypeptide(L)'
;MAKSCCAPREERVKKYNLDQWKVDETGLKAFKPDDILYCPPHIVKKKKGVNLLIDPESPNWISINRTGAEILKMCDGKRTLSDIQNKMRAKYKKSDSQLVMSDVSDFLSSAGLLEFVSESPFKRPEYPGRNSVIKPDKLKELWIYTTMACNLRCKHCLVSAGKELEGELSTDEIKKLVDDAIGLGVKRFYITGGEPFIKDNIFELIKYITKDKGRELIILTNATLFDDDKITALEKLKSPKLMIQVSLEGPDAEIHDRLRGKGSFDKAVDGIRRLVKIGITPIVSTALSKYNEEHIRDTSGLLSKLGVKEHNMLWMHTKGRGAKNTDDLYVPAKKITPVMKDLKKIYREQEIIFDNVESLRVRARAKRGRKNDLCNNCYSKICVNSDGHVYPCASLNADRNFDAGSIRERPLKDIWMTSPVMEQCRGNSVQNKPECKSCYLEYFCGGGCTAHSYYASEADTGKGSISAPDPYCSTYKTLFEDLLWELAAEAVPSQNIKGYTAPLVFNAMDSKLPAHLDSGIKSTDNAFEVGCYHCSCVLSVDVEDDEEVCKPEIKGHVTKTVKKKFAKAAHDPVKDYYCPTGYDPKDLEHIPDEVLQVSYGCGNPAALADIKEGETIVDLGAGGGIDCFIAAKKLGRNGRVIGVDMTDEMVETAAASAEKVAKVLGYNVVEFRSGNIMDLPIDDNSVDLVISNCVINLTEDKTKVLDEIFRILKPGGRFIISDVVSDKPVPGYMKRDKELWNACLSGALTDRRFKAAAESAGFPDVQLTKNYLYKKVDFVSFYSITMKASKPGKAVCECC
;
A
#
# COMPACT_ATOMS: atom_id res chain seq x y z
N MET A 1 -36.74 10.95 2.76
CA MET A 1 -35.97 9.75 3.16
C MET A 1 -36.00 9.50 4.67
N ALA A 2 -36.08 10.53 5.53
CA ALA A 2 -36.22 10.40 7.00
C ALA A 2 -37.27 9.39 7.51
N LYS A 3 -38.40 9.21 6.80
CA LYS A 3 -39.43 8.20 7.13
C LYS A 3 -38.93 6.74 7.19
N SER A 4 -37.78 6.39 6.60
CA SER A 4 -37.26 5.01 6.65
C SER A 4 -36.60 4.64 7.97
N CYS A 5 -36.13 5.60 8.77
CA CYS A 5 -35.56 5.34 10.10
C CYS A 5 -36.63 4.95 11.13
N CYS A 6 -37.91 5.29 10.89
CA CYS A 6 -39.02 5.07 11.81
C CYS A 6 -39.83 3.77 11.57
N ALA A 7 -39.47 2.95 10.58
CA ALA A 7 -40.17 1.69 10.28
C ALA A 7 -39.90 0.58 11.34
N PRO A 8 -40.63 -0.54 11.37
CA PRO A 8 -40.23 -1.69 12.18
C PRO A 8 -38.90 -2.31 11.71
N ARG A 9 -38.10 -2.84 12.64
CA ARG A 9 -36.76 -3.42 12.38
C ARG A 9 -36.76 -4.48 11.27
N GLU A 10 -37.76 -5.36 11.27
CA GLU A 10 -37.89 -6.47 10.32
C GLU A 10 -38.09 -5.99 8.88
N GLU A 11 -38.79 -4.86 8.70
CA GLU A 11 -39.05 -4.27 7.39
C GLU A 11 -37.81 -3.57 6.83
N ARG A 12 -36.99 -2.97 7.70
CA ARG A 12 -35.70 -2.37 7.33
C ARG A 12 -34.67 -3.42 6.90
N VAL A 13 -34.52 -4.50 7.67
CA VAL A 13 -33.58 -5.59 7.34
C VAL A 13 -33.87 -6.15 5.94
N LYS A 14 -35.16 -6.29 5.58
CA LYS A 14 -35.61 -6.66 4.23
C LYS A 14 -35.30 -5.58 3.18
N LYS A 15 -35.56 -4.31 3.48
CA LYS A 15 -35.39 -3.18 2.54
C LYS A 15 -33.94 -2.95 2.10
N TYR A 16 -32.98 -3.17 3.00
CA TYR A 16 -31.56 -2.97 2.71
C TYR A 16 -30.88 -4.19 2.08
N ASN A 17 -31.62 -5.26 1.76
CA ASN A 17 -31.10 -6.44 1.07
C ASN A 17 -29.76 -6.96 1.65
N LEU A 18 -29.65 -6.98 2.98
CA LEU A 18 -28.43 -7.44 3.69
C LEU A 18 -28.08 -8.91 3.33
N ASP A 19 -29.05 -9.68 2.82
CA ASP A 19 -28.89 -11.06 2.34
C ASP A 19 -28.36 -11.18 0.89
N GLN A 20 -28.25 -10.10 0.12
CA GLN A 20 -27.95 -10.16 -1.32
C GLN A 20 -26.46 -10.07 -1.69
N TRP A 21 -25.56 -9.87 -0.73
CA TRP A 21 -24.12 -9.91 -0.98
C TRP A 21 -23.59 -11.35 -0.79
N LYS A 22 -23.98 -12.25 -1.69
CA LYS A 22 -23.27 -13.52 -1.87
C LYS A 22 -22.07 -13.28 -2.76
N VAL A 23 -20.88 -13.31 -2.18
CA VAL A 23 -19.64 -13.53 -2.92
C VAL A 23 -19.48 -15.03 -3.08
N ASP A 24 -19.07 -15.48 -4.26
CA ASP A 24 -18.83 -16.89 -4.59
C ASP A 24 -17.99 -17.58 -3.51
N GLU A 25 -18.31 -18.85 -3.23
CA GLU A 25 -17.65 -19.67 -2.21
C GLU A 25 -16.12 -19.69 -2.41
N THR A 26 -15.38 -18.98 -1.54
CA THR A 26 -13.92 -18.87 -1.64
C THR A 26 -13.15 -20.12 -1.18
N GLY A 27 -13.79 -21.30 -1.15
CA GLY A 27 -13.09 -22.58 -0.93
C GLY A 27 -12.44 -22.78 0.44
N LEU A 28 -12.85 -22.01 1.47
CA LEU A 28 -12.23 -22.04 2.79
C LEU A 28 -12.95 -22.93 3.80
N LYS A 29 -12.37 -24.11 4.00
CA LYS A 29 -12.82 -25.16 4.91
C LYS A 29 -12.22 -24.92 6.31
N ALA A 30 -13.06 -24.85 7.34
CA ALA A 30 -12.56 -25.03 8.71
C ALA A 30 -11.98 -26.45 8.82
N PHE A 31 -10.74 -26.56 9.31
CA PHE A 31 -10.10 -27.86 9.45
C PHE A 31 -10.86 -28.70 10.47
N LYS A 32 -11.12 -29.96 10.11
CA LYS A 32 -11.77 -30.95 10.96
C LYS A 32 -10.73 -31.54 11.93
N PRO A 33 -11.19 -32.09 13.07
CA PRO A 33 -10.33 -32.72 14.06
C PRO A 33 -9.34 -33.76 13.49
N ASP A 34 -9.76 -34.50 12.47
CA ASP A 34 -8.99 -35.60 11.84
C ASP A 34 -8.18 -35.16 10.62
N ASP A 35 -8.27 -33.89 10.19
CA ASP A 35 -7.53 -33.41 9.01
C ASP A 35 -6.03 -33.39 9.31
N ILE A 36 -5.24 -34.06 8.47
CA ILE A 36 -3.78 -34.03 8.50
C ILE A 36 -3.31 -32.73 7.86
N LEU A 37 -2.54 -31.93 8.60
CA LEU A 37 -2.18 -30.58 8.17
C LEU A 37 -0.75 -30.50 7.64
N TYR A 38 -0.60 -29.78 6.54
CA TYR A 38 0.66 -29.52 5.83
C TYR A 38 0.97 -28.03 5.85
N CYS A 39 2.26 -27.70 5.92
CA CYS A 39 2.83 -26.37 5.70
C CYS A 39 3.71 -26.44 4.44
N PRO A 40 3.79 -25.38 3.60
CA PRO A 40 4.67 -25.42 2.45
C PRO A 40 6.14 -25.46 2.90
N PRO A 41 7.07 -25.94 2.06
CA PRO A 41 8.50 -25.71 2.27
C PRO A 41 8.76 -24.22 2.45
N HIS A 42 9.42 -23.85 3.54
CA HIS A 42 9.62 -22.44 3.88
C HIS A 42 10.90 -22.23 4.67
N ILE A 43 11.38 -21.00 4.64
CA ILE A 43 12.50 -20.51 5.43
C ILE A 43 11.94 -19.79 6.66
N VAL A 44 12.53 -20.02 7.82
CA VAL A 44 12.17 -19.32 9.06
C VAL A 44 13.28 -18.34 9.43
N LYS A 45 12.96 -17.05 9.53
CA LYS A 45 13.82 -16.02 10.10
C LYS A 45 13.21 -15.47 11.40
N LYS A 46 14.05 -15.12 12.39
CA LYS A 46 13.60 -14.67 13.72
C LYS A 46 14.27 -13.38 14.14
N LYS A 47 13.48 -12.41 14.63
CA LYS A 47 13.99 -11.11 15.13
C LYS A 47 12.97 -10.50 16.10
N LYS A 48 13.42 -10.08 17.29
CA LYS A 48 12.62 -9.34 18.29
C LYS A 48 11.21 -9.92 18.55
N GLY A 49 11.08 -11.24 18.70
CA GLY A 49 9.79 -11.91 18.98
C GLY A 49 8.92 -12.20 17.75
N VAL A 50 9.32 -11.75 16.56
CA VAL A 50 8.67 -12.05 15.28
C VAL A 50 9.34 -13.25 14.62
N ASN A 51 8.53 -14.20 14.14
CA ASN A 51 8.97 -15.28 13.27
C ASN A 51 8.43 -15.00 11.87
N LEU A 52 9.32 -14.75 10.92
CA LEU A 52 9.00 -14.54 9.51
C LEU A 52 9.24 -15.85 8.76
N LEU A 53 8.17 -16.39 8.17
CA LEU A 53 8.20 -17.57 7.31
C LEU A 53 8.07 -17.11 5.86
N ILE A 54 8.94 -17.62 4.98
CA ILE A 54 8.98 -17.26 3.56
C ILE A 54 8.91 -18.54 2.74
N ASP A 55 7.91 -18.66 1.88
CA ASP A 55 7.82 -19.67 0.82
C ASP A 55 8.45 -19.09 -0.45
N PRO A 56 9.66 -19.55 -0.83
CA PRO A 56 10.34 -19.02 -2.02
C PRO A 56 9.80 -19.60 -3.33
N GLU A 57 9.32 -20.84 -3.32
CA GLU A 57 8.90 -21.54 -4.54
C GLU A 57 7.53 -21.06 -5.03
N SER A 58 6.64 -20.73 -4.10
CA SER A 58 5.38 -20.02 -4.37
C SER A 58 5.40 -18.72 -3.58
N PRO A 59 5.96 -17.62 -4.15
CA PRO A 59 6.32 -16.40 -3.41
C PRO A 59 5.23 -15.96 -2.44
N ASN A 60 5.47 -16.20 -1.16
CA ASN A 60 4.55 -15.92 -0.08
C ASN A 60 5.34 -15.72 1.22
N TRP A 61 4.84 -14.88 2.13
CA TRP A 61 5.44 -14.74 3.45
C TRP A 61 4.38 -14.48 4.52
N ILE A 62 4.65 -14.93 5.73
CA ILE A 62 3.82 -14.70 6.90
C ILE A 62 4.69 -14.40 8.10
N SER A 63 4.25 -13.47 8.94
CA SER A 63 4.89 -13.11 10.20
C SER A 63 3.96 -13.46 11.35
N ILE A 64 4.50 -14.21 12.31
CA ILE A 64 3.73 -14.82 13.39
C ILE A 64 4.49 -14.74 14.71
N ASN A 65 3.76 -14.84 15.81
CA ASN A 65 4.36 -14.96 17.12
C ASN A 65 5.00 -16.35 17.35
N ARG A 66 5.66 -16.52 18.50
CA ARG A 66 6.34 -17.77 18.86
C ARG A 66 5.39 -18.97 18.87
N THR A 67 4.21 -18.83 19.48
CA THR A 67 3.21 -19.91 19.57
C THR A 67 2.74 -20.34 18.18
N GLY A 68 2.45 -19.39 17.30
CA GLY A 68 2.06 -19.68 15.92
C GLY A 68 3.15 -20.44 15.15
N ALA A 69 4.42 -20.04 15.31
CA ALA A 69 5.54 -20.75 14.67
C ALA A 69 5.72 -22.19 15.19
N GLU A 70 5.48 -22.42 16.48
CA GLU A 70 5.48 -23.77 17.06
C GLU A 70 4.34 -24.63 16.50
N ILE A 71 3.16 -24.04 16.27
CA ILE A 71 2.01 -24.71 15.66
C ILE A 71 2.30 -25.07 14.20
N LEU A 72 2.74 -24.13 13.37
CA LEU A 72 3.01 -24.39 11.94
C LEU A 72 4.11 -25.44 11.75
N LYS A 73 5.10 -25.50 12.65
CA LYS A 73 6.11 -26.56 12.63
C LYS A 73 5.50 -27.97 12.79
N MET A 74 4.34 -28.09 13.41
CA MET A 74 3.65 -29.37 13.61
C MET A 74 2.71 -29.74 12.45
N CYS A 75 2.43 -28.82 11.52
CA CYS A 75 1.76 -29.08 10.24
C CYS A 75 2.74 -29.76 9.25
N ASP A 76 3.27 -30.92 9.65
CA ASP A 76 4.32 -31.65 8.95
C ASP A 76 3.80 -32.78 8.05
N GLY A 77 2.48 -32.81 7.80
CA GLY A 77 1.84 -33.86 7.04
C GLY A 77 1.70 -35.20 7.78
N LYS A 78 1.94 -35.21 9.10
CA LYS A 78 1.82 -36.43 9.93
C LYS A 78 0.85 -36.28 11.09
N ARG A 79 0.50 -35.05 11.47
CA ARG A 79 -0.36 -34.77 12.63
C ARG A 79 -1.70 -34.24 12.19
N THR A 80 -2.74 -34.70 12.88
CA THR A 80 -4.09 -34.16 12.76
C THR A 80 -4.21 -32.83 13.51
N LEU A 81 -5.28 -32.06 13.23
CA LEU A 81 -5.63 -30.90 14.06
C LEU A 81 -5.73 -31.27 15.54
N SER A 82 -6.35 -32.42 15.87
CA SER A 82 -6.49 -32.90 17.24
C SER A 82 -5.15 -33.18 17.92
N ASP A 83 -4.19 -33.77 17.20
CA ASP A 83 -2.85 -34.03 17.74
C ASP A 83 -2.13 -32.72 18.09
N ILE A 84 -2.23 -31.73 17.21
CA ILE A 84 -1.63 -30.41 17.39
C ILE A 84 -2.25 -29.72 18.61
N GLN A 85 -3.59 -29.70 18.71
CA GLN A 85 -4.32 -29.16 19.84
C GLN A 85 -3.94 -29.83 21.16
N ASN A 86 -3.94 -31.16 21.20
CA ASN A 86 -3.59 -31.95 22.38
C ASN A 86 -2.16 -31.67 22.85
N LYS A 87 -1.21 -31.53 21.91
CA LYS A 87 0.18 -31.22 22.21
C LYS A 87 0.37 -29.80 22.76
N MET A 88 -0.35 -28.82 22.21
CA MET A 88 -0.34 -27.45 22.72
C MET A 88 -0.96 -27.38 24.12
N ARG A 89 -2.09 -28.06 24.35
CA ARG A 89 -2.72 -28.17 25.67
C ARG A 89 -1.76 -28.75 26.70
N ALA A 90 -1.12 -29.88 26.39
CA ALA A 90 -0.20 -30.56 27.30
C ALA A 90 1.01 -29.69 27.66
N LYS A 91 1.55 -28.94 26.70
CA LYS A 91 2.72 -28.08 26.89
C LYS A 91 2.47 -26.93 27.87
N TYR A 92 1.31 -26.28 27.78
CA TYR A 92 1.08 -25.03 28.50
C TYR A 92 0.33 -25.18 29.83
N LYS A 93 -0.20 -26.37 30.16
CA LYS A 93 -0.86 -26.68 31.44
C LYS A 93 -1.86 -25.60 31.91
N LYS A 94 -2.51 -24.91 30.97
CA LYS A 94 -3.46 -23.82 31.25
C LYS A 94 -4.76 -24.43 31.80
N SER A 95 -5.38 -23.79 32.79
CA SER A 95 -6.65 -24.23 33.39
C SER A 95 -7.79 -24.31 32.37
N ASP A 96 -7.79 -23.39 31.40
CA ASP A 96 -8.77 -23.35 30.32
C ASP A 96 -8.26 -24.07 29.06
N SER A 97 -8.51 -25.37 29.01
CA SER A 97 -8.11 -26.24 27.90
C SER A 97 -8.90 -26.00 26.60
N GLN A 98 -10.16 -25.58 26.71
CA GLN A 98 -11.02 -25.29 25.56
C GLN A 98 -10.54 -24.05 24.81
N LEU A 99 -10.09 -23.03 25.55
CA LEU A 99 -9.51 -21.82 24.96
C LEU A 99 -8.29 -22.12 24.08
N VAL A 100 -7.36 -22.96 24.56
CA VAL A 100 -6.15 -23.33 23.79
C VAL A 100 -6.53 -24.07 22.49
N MET A 101 -7.54 -24.93 22.53
CA MET A 101 -8.00 -25.66 21.34
C MET A 101 -8.63 -24.72 20.30
N SER A 102 -9.50 -23.81 20.74
CA SER A 102 -10.12 -22.79 19.89
C SER A 102 -9.06 -21.88 19.26
N ASP A 103 -8.09 -21.41 20.06
CA ASP A 103 -6.98 -20.58 19.60
C ASP A 103 -6.15 -21.23 18.49
N VAL A 104 -5.87 -22.54 18.63
CA VAL A 104 -5.15 -23.32 17.62
C VAL A 104 -5.96 -23.45 16.34
N SER A 105 -7.26 -23.76 16.43
CA SER A 105 -8.14 -23.87 15.28
C SER A 105 -8.25 -22.56 14.50
N ASP A 106 -8.53 -21.45 15.20
CA ASP A 106 -8.68 -20.13 14.57
C ASP A 106 -7.40 -19.70 13.86
N PHE A 107 -6.25 -19.95 14.48
CA PHE A 107 -4.96 -19.66 13.89
C PHE A 107 -4.66 -20.52 12.67
N LEU A 108 -4.91 -21.83 12.72
CA LEU A 108 -4.66 -22.71 11.59
C LEU A 108 -5.55 -22.37 10.40
N SER A 109 -6.84 -22.08 10.62
CA SER A 109 -7.73 -21.57 9.58
C SER A 109 -7.24 -20.23 9.01
N SER A 110 -6.74 -19.33 9.86
CA SER A 110 -6.11 -18.07 9.43
C SER A 110 -4.84 -18.28 8.61
N ALA A 111 -4.01 -19.27 8.96
CA ALA A 111 -2.82 -19.59 8.19
C ALA A 111 -3.16 -20.34 6.88
N GLY A 112 -4.25 -21.11 6.86
CA GLY A 112 -4.76 -21.76 5.65
C GLY A 112 -5.27 -20.75 4.63
N LEU A 113 -5.96 -19.71 5.10
CA LEU A 113 -6.32 -18.52 4.31
C LEU A 113 -5.13 -17.84 3.64
N LEU A 114 -4.00 -17.87 4.32
CA LEU A 114 -2.77 -17.25 3.90
C LEU A 114 -1.91 -18.20 3.05
N GLU A 115 -2.45 -19.35 2.66
CA GLU A 115 -1.77 -20.41 1.89
C GLU A 115 -0.52 -20.97 2.59
N PHE A 116 -0.50 -20.93 3.93
CA PHE A 116 0.54 -21.52 4.77
C PHE A 116 0.12 -22.82 5.47
N VAL A 117 -1.17 -23.18 5.42
CA VAL A 117 -1.69 -24.45 5.94
C VAL A 117 -2.65 -25.08 4.93
N SER A 118 -2.59 -26.39 4.76
CA SER A 118 -3.48 -27.14 3.87
C SER A 118 -3.79 -28.53 4.43
N GLU A 119 -4.91 -29.13 4.05
CA GLU A 119 -5.24 -30.54 4.31
C GLU A 119 -4.60 -31.50 3.30
N SER A 120 -3.82 -30.97 2.35
CA SER A 120 -3.10 -31.74 1.34
C SER A 120 -1.69 -31.16 1.12
N PRO A 121 -0.71 -32.00 0.71
CA PRO A 121 0.62 -31.53 0.39
C PRO A 121 0.60 -30.39 -0.63
N PHE A 122 1.41 -29.36 -0.38
CA PHE A 122 1.60 -28.26 -1.33
C PHE A 122 2.31 -28.78 -2.59
N LYS A 123 1.61 -28.74 -3.72
CA LYS A 123 2.19 -29.08 -5.02
C LYS A 123 3.02 -27.91 -5.54
N ARG A 124 4.21 -28.21 -6.06
CA ARG A 124 5.19 -27.24 -6.56
C ARG A 124 5.66 -27.70 -7.95
N PRO A 125 4.90 -27.38 -9.01
CA PRO A 125 5.32 -27.72 -10.36
C PRO A 125 6.60 -26.97 -10.72
N GLU A 126 7.48 -27.60 -11.50
CA GLU A 126 8.70 -26.97 -11.99
C GLU A 126 8.33 -25.80 -12.92
N TYR A 127 8.86 -24.62 -12.62
CA TYR A 127 8.61 -23.43 -13.42
C TYR A 127 9.51 -23.45 -14.66
N PRO A 128 8.97 -23.53 -15.89
CA PRO A 128 9.81 -23.68 -17.09
C PRO A 128 10.50 -22.37 -17.52
N GLY A 129 10.13 -21.25 -16.90
CA GLY A 129 10.54 -19.90 -17.29
C GLY A 129 9.41 -19.09 -17.90
N ARG A 130 9.58 -17.76 -17.98
CA ARG A 130 8.48 -16.86 -18.40
C ARG A 130 7.98 -17.07 -19.82
N ASN A 131 8.80 -17.49 -20.78
CA ASN A 131 8.40 -17.63 -22.18
C ASN A 131 7.37 -18.75 -22.46
N SER A 132 7.28 -19.75 -21.58
CA SER A 132 6.28 -20.81 -21.67
C SER A 132 4.91 -20.37 -21.13
N VAL A 133 4.86 -19.32 -20.31
CA VAL A 133 3.64 -18.86 -19.62
C VAL A 133 3.13 -17.54 -20.19
N ILE A 134 4.05 -16.64 -20.54
CA ILE A 134 3.77 -15.28 -21.01
C ILE A 134 3.89 -15.23 -22.54
N LYS A 135 2.86 -14.72 -23.20
CA LYS A 135 2.87 -14.36 -24.63
C LYS A 135 2.74 -12.85 -24.84
N PRO A 136 3.55 -12.20 -25.69
CA PRO A 136 3.31 -10.79 -26.01
C PRO A 136 1.92 -10.63 -26.63
N ASP A 137 1.12 -9.74 -26.05
CA ASP A 137 -0.26 -9.44 -26.48
C ASP A 137 -0.40 -7.97 -26.86
N LYS A 138 -0.13 -7.06 -25.91
CA LYS A 138 -0.19 -5.62 -26.12
C LYS A 138 1.13 -4.95 -25.75
N LEU A 139 1.59 -4.07 -26.63
CA LEU A 139 2.71 -3.18 -26.33
C LEU A 139 2.16 -2.04 -25.48
N LYS A 140 2.54 -1.95 -24.20
CA LYS A 140 1.99 -0.97 -23.25
C LYS A 140 2.82 0.30 -23.18
N GLU A 141 4.14 0.16 -23.38
CA GLU A 141 5.13 1.21 -23.18
C GLU A 141 6.07 1.33 -24.37
N LEU A 142 6.39 2.56 -24.78
CA LEU A 142 7.37 2.82 -25.83
C LEU A 142 8.38 3.89 -25.41
N TRP A 143 9.66 3.55 -25.47
CA TRP A 143 10.76 4.51 -25.34
C TRP A 143 11.15 5.03 -26.72
N ILE A 144 11.29 6.35 -26.85
CA ILE A 144 11.67 7.03 -28.08
C ILE A 144 12.85 7.94 -27.79
N TYR A 145 13.98 7.69 -28.45
CA TYR A 145 15.07 8.65 -28.55
C TYR A 145 14.72 9.62 -29.67
N THR A 146 14.51 10.89 -29.32
CA THR A 146 14.17 11.94 -30.31
C THR A 146 15.41 12.49 -31.00
N THR A 147 16.58 12.35 -30.38
CA THR A 147 17.87 12.73 -30.93
C THR A 147 19.01 12.09 -30.16
N MET A 148 20.20 11.94 -30.73
CA MET A 148 21.45 11.65 -30.01
C MET A 148 22.27 12.92 -29.69
N ALA A 149 21.83 14.08 -30.18
CA ALA A 149 22.41 15.36 -29.81
C ALA A 149 22.26 15.61 -28.31
N CYS A 150 23.34 16.05 -27.66
CA CYS A 150 23.32 16.44 -26.26
C CYS A 150 24.25 17.64 -26.09
N ASN A 151 23.85 18.57 -25.22
CA ASN A 151 24.62 19.75 -24.88
C ASN A 151 25.67 19.45 -23.81
N LEU A 152 25.62 18.25 -23.20
CA LEU A 152 26.58 17.74 -22.24
C LEU A 152 27.37 16.54 -22.81
N ARG A 153 28.44 16.16 -22.11
CA ARG A 153 29.29 14.97 -22.42
C ARG A 153 29.56 14.16 -21.17
N CYS A 154 28.51 13.77 -20.45
CA CYS A 154 28.62 13.11 -19.15
C CYS A 154 29.54 11.88 -19.20
N LYS A 155 30.41 11.72 -18.19
CA LYS A 155 31.38 10.61 -18.09
C LYS A 155 30.69 9.25 -17.99
N HIS A 156 29.53 9.18 -17.36
CA HIS A 156 28.75 7.96 -17.16
C HIS A 156 27.74 7.68 -18.29
N CYS A 157 27.74 8.46 -19.37
CA CYS A 157 26.69 8.36 -20.39
C CYS A 157 26.69 7.00 -21.09
N LEU A 158 25.60 6.26 -20.90
CA LEU A 158 25.37 4.91 -21.37
C LEU A 158 25.44 4.78 -22.90
N VAL A 159 24.76 5.67 -23.60
CA VAL A 159 24.65 5.66 -25.07
C VAL A 159 25.68 6.56 -25.75
N SER A 160 26.61 7.13 -24.97
CA SER A 160 27.62 8.06 -25.45
C SER A 160 27.07 9.24 -26.26
N ALA A 161 25.86 9.73 -25.91
CA ALA A 161 25.21 10.84 -26.59
C ALA A 161 26.11 12.07 -26.73
N GLY A 162 25.89 12.84 -27.80
CA GLY A 162 26.62 14.06 -28.00
C GLY A 162 26.31 14.77 -29.31
N LYS A 163 26.71 14.18 -30.44
CA LYS A 163 26.38 14.72 -31.76
C LYS A 163 25.09 14.07 -32.26
N GLU A 164 24.33 14.83 -33.03
CA GLU A 164 23.18 14.33 -33.77
C GLU A 164 23.61 13.21 -34.72
N LEU A 165 22.77 12.18 -34.89
CA LEU A 165 22.99 11.16 -35.92
C LEU A 165 22.60 11.70 -37.30
N GLU A 166 23.21 11.14 -38.34
CA GLU A 166 22.75 11.38 -39.70
C GLU A 166 21.41 10.65 -39.92
N GLY A 167 20.43 11.35 -40.51
CA GLY A 167 19.13 10.76 -40.83
C GLY A 167 18.23 10.48 -39.63
N GLU A 168 18.33 11.25 -38.55
CA GLU A 168 17.37 11.16 -37.44
C GLU A 168 15.91 11.31 -37.89
N LEU A 169 15.00 10.63 -37.20
CA LEU A 169 13.57 10.67 -37.49
C LEU A 169 13.05 12.10 -37.43
N SER A 170 12.30 12.48 -38.46
CA SER A 170 11.54 13.72 -38.49
C SER A 170 10.40 13.70 -37.47
N THR A 171 9.87 14.89 -37.13
CA THR A 171 8.71 15.01 -36.24
C THR A 171 7.51 14.21 -36.74
N ASP A 172 7.29 14.18 -38.05
CA ASP A 172 6.17 13.45 -38.66
C ASP A 172 6.38 11.94 -38.61
N GLU A 173 7.61 11.45 -38.81
CA GLU A 173 7.93 10.04 -38.58
C GLU A 173 7.71 9.63 -37.12
N ILE A 174 8.09 10.49 -36.16
CA ILE A 174 7.86 10.23 -34.73
C ILE A 174 6.36 10.21 -34.41
N LYS A 175 5.56 11.13 -34.96
CA LYS A 175 4.09 11.13 -34.78
C LYS A 175 3.46 9.87 -35.37
N LYS A 176 3.90 9.44 -36.56
CA LYS A 176 3.46 8.18 -37.17
C LYS A 176 3.83 6.99 -36.28
N LEU A 177 5.05 6.96 -35.74
CA LEU A 177 5.48 5.94 -34.79
C LEU A 177 4.58 5.91 -33.54
N VAL A 178 4.23 7.07 -32.99
CA VAL A 178 3.29 7.19 -31.86
C VAL A 178 1.93 6.60 -32.21
N ASP A 179 1.40 6.88 -33.39
CA ASP A 179 0.11 6.33 -33.83
C ASP A 179 0.15 4.81 -34.03
N ASP A 180 1.19 4.31 -34.70
CA ASP A 180 1.42 2.89 -34.89
C ASP A 180 1.50 2.18 -33.52
N ALA A 181 2.23 2.77 -32.57
CA ALA A 181 2.37 2.25 -31.21
C ALA A 181 1.06 2.27 -30.41
N ILE A 182 0.26 3.34 -30.52
CA ILE A 182 -1.09 3.39 -29.92
C ILE A 182 -1.97 2.27 -30.47
N GLY A 183 -1.88 1.98 -31.77
CA GLY A 183 -2.57 0.86 -32.42
C GLY A 183 -2.18 -0.51 -31.84
N LEU A 184 -0.97 -0.64 -31.30
CA LEU A 184 -0.47 -1.84 -30.59
C LEU A 184 -0.83 -1.87 -29.09
N GLY A 185 -1.48 -0.82 -28.59
CA GLY A 185 -1.95 -0.73 -27.21
C GLY A 185 -1.14 0.19 -26.30
N VAL A 186 -0.19 0.98 -26.84
CA VAL A 186 0.68 1.80 -26.01
C VAL A 186 -0.13 2.89 -25.32
N LYS A 187 0.03 2.96 -24.00
CA LYS A 187 -0.61 3.97 -23.14
C LYS A 187 0.39 5.01 -22.66
N ARG A 188 1.67 4.64 -22.57
CA ARG A 188 2.73 5.43 -21.96
C ARG A 188 3.95 5.52 -22.86
N PHE A 189 4.41 6.74 -23.07
CA PHE A 189 5.58 7.06 -23.85
C PHE A 189 6.68 7.61 -22.96
N TYR A 190 7.93 7.30 -23.31
CA TYR A 190 9.11 7.86 -22.68
C TYR A 190 9.91 8.57 -23.77
N ILE A 191 10.08 9.89 -23.66
CA ILE A 191 10.97 10.63 -24.53
C ILE A 191 12.29 10.86 -23.81
N THR A 192 13.35 10.45 -24.49
CA THR A 192 14.74 10.71 -24.09
C THR A 192 15.53 11.09 -25.35
N GLY A 193 16.85 11.06 -25.26
CA GLY A 193 17.72 11.19 -26.41
C GLY A 193 19.18 11.01 -26.02
N GLY A 194 20.02 11.89 -26.56
CA GLY A 194 20.84 12.74 -25.72
C GLY A 194 19.97 13.66 -24.87
N GLU A 195 19.79 14.93 -25.26
CA GLU A 195 18.93 15.88 -24.54
C GLU A 195 17.71 16.29 -25.39
N PRO A 196 16.47 15.90 -25.00
CA PRO A 196 15.26 16.20 -25.78
C PRO A 196 15.03 17.69 -26.04
N PHE A 197 15.32 18.55 -25.06
CA PHE A 197 15.04 20.00 -25.16
C PHE A 197 16.04 20.78 -26.03
N ILE A 198 16.96 20.10 -26.72
CA ILE A 198 17.79 20.71 -27.78
C ILE A 198 16.96 20.99 -29.04
N LYS A 199 15.96 20.15 -29.32
CA LYS A 199 15.12 20.29 -30.50
C LYS A 199 13.79 20.92 -30.11
N ASP A 200 13.41 22.01 -30.76
CA ASP A 200 12.15 22.72 -30.46
C ASP A 200 10.89 21.91 -30.79
N ASN A 201 11.01 20.88 -31.65
CA ASN A 201 9.91 19.98 -31.96
C ASN A 201 9.42 19.15 -30.75
N ILE A 202 10.15 19.15 -29.63
CA ILE A 202 9.73 18.49 -28.39
C ILE A 202 8.37 19.00 -27.88
N PHE A 203 8.09 20.30 -27.99
CA PHE A 203 6.83 20.88 -27.51
C PHE A 203 5.63 20.43 -28.34
N GLU A 204 5.85 20.25 -29.64
CA GLU A 204 4.86 19.69 -30.56
C GLU A 204 4.57 18.22 -30.21
N LEU A 205 5.61 17.42 -29.94
CA LEU A 205 5.47 16.03 -29.51
C LEU A 205 4.77 15.90 -28.15
N ILE A 206 5.09 16.78 -27.19
CA ILE A 206 4.40 16.85 -25.89
C ILE A 206 2.91 17.05 -26.09
N LYS A 207 2.53 18.07 -26.88
CA LYS A 207 1.13 18.37 -27.18
C LYS A 207 0.46 17.17 -27.85
N TYR A 208 1.11 16.60 -28.86
CA TYR A 208 0.58 15.49 -29.64
C TYR A 208 0.27 14.27 -28.76
N ILE A 209 1.23 13.82 -27.96
CA ILE A 209 1.09 12.62 -27.13
C ILE A 209 0.08 12.86 -26.00
N THR A 210 0.21 13.98 -25.28
CA THR A 210 -0.55 14.19 -24.03
C THR A 210 -1.94 14.75 -24.25
N LYS A 211 -2.09 15.78 -25.10
CA LYS A 211 -3.36 16.47 -25.33
C LYS A 211 -4.13 15.86 -26.49
N ASP A 212 -3.49 15.68 -27.64
CA ASP A 212 -4.18 15.23 -28.85
C ASP A 212 -4.50 13.73 -28.80
N LYS A 213 -3.57 12.91 -28.30
CA LYS A 213 -3.74 11.44 -28.17
C LYS A 213 -4.14 10.99 -26.77
N GLY A 214 -4.09 11.88 -25.77
CA GLY A 214 -4.52 11.56 -24.41
C GLY A 214 -3.66 10.51 -23.71
N ARG A 215 -2.36 10.41 -24.03
CA ARG A 215 -1.44 9.40 -23.49
C ARG A 215 -0.51 9.98 -22.44
N GLU A 216 0.05 9.10 -21.60
CA GLU A 216 1.07 9.48 -20.63
C GLU A 216 2.41 9.67 -21.32
N LEU A 217 3.15 10.67 -20.87
CA LEU A 217 4.47 11.01 -21.38
C LEU A 217 5.42 11.33 -20.22
N ILE A 218 6.52 10.60 -20.17
CA ILE A 218 7.64 10.87 -19.27
C ILE A 218 8.80 11.39 -20.12
N ILE A 219 9.38 12.54 -19.74
CA ILE A 219 10.54 13.11 -20.44
C ILE A 219 11.75 13.10 -19.52
N LEU A 220 12.85 12.52 -19.98
CA LEU A 220 14.12 12.51 -19.27
C LEU A 220 15.00 13.65 -19.79
N THR A 221 15.45 14.53 -18.89
CA THR A 221 16.25 15.72 -19.24
C THR A 221 17.36 15.99 -18.22
N ASN A 222 18.42 16.66 -18.66
CA ASN A 222 19.42 17.25 -17.78
C ASN A 222 18.99 18.62 -17.20
N ALA A 223 17.84 19.16 -17.63
CA ALA A 223 17.24 20.42 -17.18
C ALA A 223 18.08 21.70 -17.38
N THR A 224 19.18 21.63 -18.15
CA THR A 224 20.10 22.76 -18.30
C THR A 224 19.69 23.80 -19.35
N LEU A 225 18.58 23.56 -20.06
CA LEU A 225 18.12 24.37 -21.19
C LEU A 225 16.81 25.13 -20.92
N PHE A 226 16.30 25.14 -19.68
CA PHE A 226 15.02 25.77 -19.34
C PHE A 226 15.13 27.29 -19.15
N ASP A 227 15.14 27.99 -20.29
CA ASP A 227 14.93 29.44 -20.37
C ASP A 227 13.45 29.84 -20.21
N ASP A 228 13.17 31.15 -20.23
CA ASP A 228 11.82 31.70 -20.03
C ASP A 228 10.83 31.24 -21.12
N ASP A 229 11.29 31.11 -22.37
CA ASP A 229 10.46 30.69 -23.50
C ASP A 229 10.04 29.22 -23.36
N LYS A 230 10.98 28.33 -23.03
CA LYS A 230 10.70 26.90 -22.83
C LYS A 230 9.83 26.66 -21.60
N ILE A 231 10.04 27.41 -20.51
CA ILE A 231 9.18 27.33 -19.33
C ILE A 231 7.76 27.81 -19.64
N THR A 232 7.61 28.90 -20.40
CA THR A 232 6.30 29.38 -20.85
C THR A 232 5.59 28.36 -21.74
N ALA A 233 6.34 27.67 -22.62
CA ALA A 233 5.80 26.59 -23.45
C ALA A 233 5.35 25.39 -22.59
N LEU A 234 6.16 24.96 -21.63
CA LEU A 234 5.81 23.89 -20.69
C LEU A 234 4.61 24.25 -19.82
N GLU A 235 4.50 25.49 -19.35
CA GLU A 235 3.35 25.93 -18.56
C GLU A 235 2.04 25.84 -19.35
N LYS A 236 2.06 26.12 -20.65
CA LYS A 236 0.90 25.93 -21.54
C LYS A 236 0.58 24.44 -21.76
N LEU A 237 1.56 23.56 -21.64
CA LEU A 237 1.44 22.13 -21.95
C LEU A 237 1.27 21.24 -20.71
N LYS A 238 1.51 21.75 -19.50
CA LYS A 238 1.41 20.98 -18.26
C LYS A 238 0.07 20.29 -18.15
N SER A 239 0.11 19.02 -17.75
CA SER A 239 -1.06 18.19 -17.52
C SER A 239 -0.68 17.04 -16.57
N PRO A 240 -1.66 16.39 -15.92
CA PRO A 240 -1.38 15.20 -15.10
C PRO A 240 -0.73 14.04 -15.87
N LYS A 241 -0.76 14.07 -17.21
CA LYS A 241 -0.17 13.03 -18.07
C LYS A 241 1.27 13.33 -18.48
N LEU A 242 1.81 14.50 -18.11
CA LEU A 242 3.17 14.89 -18.42
C LEU A 242 4.02 14.85 -17.14
N MET A 243 4.98 13.95 -17.11
CA MET A 243 6.01 13.88 -16.08
C MET A 243 7.37 14.27 -16.65
N ILE A 244 8.20 14.89 -15.81
CA ILE A 244 9.57 15.23 -16.16
C ILE A 244 10.51 14.59 -15.14
N GLN A 245 11.46 13.81 -15.63
CA GLN A 245 12.55 13.27 -14.84
C GLN A 245 13.81 14.11 -15.08
N VAL A 246 14.34 14.70 -14.02
CA VAL A 246 15.53 15.56 -14.06
C VAL A 246 16.73 14.82 -13.48
N SER A 247 17.84 14.86 -14.18
CA SER A 247 19.10 14.32 -13.66
C SER A 247 19.84 15.30 -12.74
N LEU A 248 20.22 14.86 -11.54
CA LEU A 248 21.05 15.63 -10.61
C LEU A 248 21.95 14.67 -9.82
N GLU A 249 23.26 14.94 -9.75
CA GLU A 249 24.20 13.95 -9.20
C GLU A 249 24.72 14.23 -7.79
N GLY A 250 24.45 15.40 -7.22
CA GLY A 250 25.10 15.82 -5.98
C GLY A 250 24.47 17.06 -5.35
N PRO A 251 24.92 17.45 -4.15
CA PRO A 251 24.43 18.61 -3.42
C PRO A 251 24.98 19.96 -3.94
N ASP A 252 26.03 19.93 -4.76
CA ASP A 252 26.73 21.12 -5.24
C ASP A 252 27.38 20.91 -6.62
N ALA A 253 27.93 22.00 -7.16
CA ALA A 253 28.63 22.01 -8.44
C ALA A 253 29.92 21.19 -8.43
N GLU A 254 30.64 21.11 -7.30
CA GLU A 254 31.89 20.37 -7.23
C GLU A 254 31.66 18.88 -7.53
N ILE A 255 30.61 18.30 -6.95
CA ILE A 255 30.29 16.88 -7.12
C ILE A 255 29.57 16.63 -8.45
N HIS A 256 28.55 17.43 -8.76
CA HIS A 256 27.73 17.23 -9.95
C HIS A 256 28.53 17.45 -11.24
N ASP A 257 29.32 18.52 -11.33
CA ASP A 257 30.00 18.89 -12.57
C ASP A 257 31.15 17.93 -12.91
N ARG A 258 31.73 17.22 -11.92
CA ARG A 258 32.72 16.15 -12.16
C ARG A 258 32.18 15.05 -13.07
N LEU A 259 30.87 14.79 -13.00
CA LEU A 259 30.19 13.79 -13.82
C LEU A 259 29.60 14.37 -15.11
N ARG A 260 28.98 15.55 -15.02
CA ARG A 260 28.11 16.09 -16.08
C ARG A 260 28.70 17.25 -16.88
N GLY A 261 29.78 17.86 -16.38
CA GLY A 261 30.48 18.97 -17.01
C GLY A 261 30.32 20.29 -16.24
N LYS A 262 31.29 21.19 -16.38
CA LYS A 262 31.32 22.46 -15.66
C LYS A 262 30.08 23.33 -15.93
N GLY A 263 29.49 23.87 -14.87
CA GLY A 263 28.34 24.75 -14.90
C GLY A 263 27.00 24.05 -15.14
N SER A 264 26.95 22.71 -15.10
CA SER A 264 25.69 21.98 -15.31
C SER A 264 24.85 21.93 -14.04
N PHE A 265 25.47 21.94 -12.84
CA PHE A 265 24.74 21.95 -11.57
C PHE A 265 23.81 23.14 -11.43
N ASP A 266 24.35 24.37 -11.54
CA ASP A 266 23.57 25.60 -11.32
C ASP A 266 22.38 25.67 -12.30
N LYS A 267 22.60 25.27 -13.55
CA LYS A 267 21.56 25.22 -14.58
C LYS A 267 20.51 24.15 -14.28
N ALA A 268 20.91 22.95 -13.86
CA ALA A 268 19.97 21.89 -13.50
C ALA A 268 19.12 22.28 -12.28
N VAL A 269 19.73 22.88 -11.26
CA VAL A 269 19.02 23.38 -10.07
C VAL A 269 18.06 24.51 -10.42
N ASP A 270 18.47 25.47 -11.25
CA ASP A 270 17.58 26.52 -11.75
C ASP A 270 16.41 25.93 -12.56
N GLY A 271 16.70 24.96 -13.43
CA GLY A 271 15.69 24.21 -14.17
C GLY A 271 14.66 23.52 -13.26
N ILE A 272 15.10 22.83 -12.20
CA ILE A 272 14.22 22.22 -11.19
C ILE A 272 13.33 23.28 -10.54
N ARG A 273 13.91 24.41 -10.09
CA ARG A 273 13.14 25.49 -9.46
C ARG A 273 12.08 26.06 -10.39
N ARG A 274 12.41 26.26 -11.66
CA ARG A 274 11.48 26.77 -12.68
C ARG A 274 10.33 25.81 -12.94
N LEU A 275 10.61 24.50 -13.05
CA LEU A 275 9.57 23.47 -13.18
C LEU A 275 8.62 23.47 -11.98
N VAL A 276 9.18 23.45 -10.75
CA VAL A 276 8.38 23.48 -9.51
C VAL A 276 7.52 24.74 -9.44
N LYS A 277 8.06 25.90 -9.85
CA LYS A 277 7.33 27.18 -9.87
C LYS A 277 6.09 27.15 -10.77
N ILE A 278 6.14 26.47 -11.91
CA ILE A 278 4.99 26.33 -12.82
C ILE A 278 4.05 25.17 -12.44
N GLY A 279 4.33 24.47 -11.35
CA GLY A 279 3.53 23.36 -10.83
C GLY A 279 3.84 21.99 -11.45
N ILE A 280 5.01 21.83 -12.10
CA ILE A 280 5.52 20.52 -12.50
C ILE A 280 6.55 20.08 -11.45
N THR A 281 6.19 19.10 -10.63
CA THR A 281 7.14 18.50 -9.68
C THR A 281 7.96 17.44 -10.39
N PRO A 282 9.28 17.63 -10.58
CA PRO A 282 10.08 16.65 -11.28
C PRO A 282 10.41 15.44 -10.39
N ILE A 283 10.53 14.28 -11.02
CA ILE A 283 11.22 13.12 -10.44
C ILE A 283 12.72 13.39 -10.59
N VAL A 284 13.48 13.43 -9.51
CA VAL A 284 14.93 13.56 -9.64
C VAL A 284 15.56 12.18 -9.76
N SER A 285 16.50 12.00 -10.68
CA SER A 285 17.30 10.79 -10.82
C SER A 285 18.77 11.08 -10.53
N THR A 286 19.35 10.31 -9.61
CA THR A 286 20.78 10.38 -9.25
C THR A 286 21.48 9.10 -9.65
N ALA A 287 22.52 9.21 -10.46
CA ALA A 287 23.37 8.12 -10.90
C ALA A 287 24.52 7.93 -9.89
N LEU A 288 24.44 6.86 -9.09
CA LEU A 288 25.37 6.63 -7.99
C LEU A 288 26.78 6.29 -8.51
N SER A 289 27.79 7.01 -8.04
CA SER A 289 29.19 6.85 -8.44
C SER A 289 30.15 7.08 -7.27
N LYS A 290 31.44 6.76 -7.43
CA LYS A 290 32.45 7.05 -6.40
C LYS A 290 32.59 8.54 -6.10
N TYR A 291 32.17 9.42 -7.01
CA TYR A 291 32.24 10.87 -6.79
C TYR A 291 31.13 11.38 -5.86
N ASN A 292 29.99 10.70 -5.77
CA ASN A 292 28.83 11.19 -5.00
C ASN A 292 28.37 10.22 -3.89
N GLU A 293 28.90 9.00 -3.79
CA GLU A 293 28.41 7.99 -2.84
C GLU A 293 28.41 8.45 -1.37
N GLU A 294 29.36 9.29 -0.98
CA GLU A 294 29.48 9.83 0.38
C GLU A 294 28.59 11.06 0.63
N HIS A 295 28.07 11.67 -0.44
CA HIS A 295 27.34 12.95 -0.41
C HIS A 295 25.84 12.81 -0.68
N ILE A 296 25.34 11.58 -0.88
CA ILE A 296 23.92 11.32 -1.16
C ILE A 296 23.00 11.82 -0.04
N ARG A 297 23.46 11.80 1.21
CA ARG A 297 22.75 12.39 2.36
C ARG A 297 22.57 13.89 2.16
N ASP A 298 23.58 14.62 1.72
CA ASP A 298 23.48 16.06 1.49
C ASP A 298 22.60 16.38 0.27
N THR A 299 22.69 15.54 -0.78
CA THR A 299 21.79 15.61 -1.93
C THR A 299 20.33 15.57 -1.47
N SER A 300 19.96 14.67 -0.55
CA SER A 300 18.59 14.59 0.00
C SER A 300 18.13 15.92 0.60
N GLY A 301 19.02 16.61 1.32
CA GLY A 301 18.73 17.92 1.92
C GLY A 301 18.52 19.01 0.86
N LEU A 302 19.27 18.97 -0.25
CA LEU A 302 19.04 19.86 -1.38
C LEU A 302 17.69 19.58 -2.05
N LEU A 303 17.38 18.31 -2.34
CA LEU A 303 16.12 17.92 -3.00
C LEU A 303 14.89 18.39 -2.21
N SER A 304 14.91 18.19 -0.88
CA SER A 304 13.86 18.67 0.02
C SER A 304 13.68 20.19 -0.06
N LYS A 305 14.78 20.96 -0.05
CA LYS A 305 14.75 22.43 -0.19
C LYS A 305 14.24 22.90 -1.55
N LEU A 306 14.46 22.12 -2.61
CA LEU A 306 13.98 22.43 -3.95
C LEU A 306 12.50 22.07 -4.16
N GLY A 307 11.85 21.46 -3.17
CA GLY A 307 10.45 21.03 -3.27
C GLY A 307 10.25 19.75 -4.09
N VAL A 308 11.32 19.00 -4.33
CA VAL A 308 11.24 17.69 -5.00
C VAL A 308 10.48 16.71 -4.12
N LYS A 309 9.61 15.90 -4.73
CA LYS A 309 8.77 14.93 -4.03
C LYS A 309 9.16 13.49 -4.29
N GLU A 310 9.92 13.21 -5.34
CA GLU A 310 10.29 11.85 -5.74
C GLU A 310 11.75 11.79 -6.15
N HIS A 311 12.45 10.74 -5.72
CA HIS A 311 13.85 10.52 -6.04
C HIS A 311 14.12 9.06 -6.39
N ASN A 312 14.77 8.87 -7.55
CA ASN A 312 15.22 7.59 -8.06
C ASN A 312 16.76 7.51 -8.10
N MET A 313 17.31 6.44 -7.52
CA MET A 313 18.73 6.12 -7.58
C MET A 313 19.00 5.13 -8.72
N LEU A 314 19.97 5.47 -9.57
CA LEU A 314 20.38 4.67 -10.72
C LEU A 314 21.75 4.03 -10.45
N TRP A 315 21.88 2.76 -10.85
CA TRP A 315 23.16 2.04 -10.79
C TRP A 315 23.95 2.25 -12.08
N MET A 316 25.27 2.24 -11.98
CA MET A 316 26.15 2.41 -13.15
C MET A 316 26.07 1.20 -14.07
N HIS A 317 25.92 1.46 -15.36
CA HIS A 317 26.13 0.49 -16.42
C HIS A 317 27.57 0.57 -16.94
N THR A 318 28.19 -0.58 -17.18
CA THR A 318 29.51 -0.71 -17.83
C THR A 318 29.39 -0.65 -19.36
N LYS A 319 28.78 0.41 -19.91
CA LYS A 319 28.63 0.62 -21.36
C LYS A 319 28.96 2.06 -21.74
N GLY A 320 29.31 2.29 -23.01
CA GLY A 320 29.48 3.63 -23.57
C GLY A 320 30.63 4.37 -22.92
N ARG A 321 30.41 5.64 -22.53
CA ARG A 321 31.42 6.38 -21.76
C ARG A 321 31.55 5.85 -20.33
N GLY A 322 30.48 5.27 -19.77
CA GLY A 322 30.52 4.63 -18.45
C GLY A 322 31.57 3.52 -18.39
N ALA A 323 31.61 2.64 -19.39
CA ALA A 323 32.62 1.57 -19.50
C ALA A 323 34.06 2.11 -19.45
N LYS A 324 34.33 3.22 -20.16
CA LYS A 324 35.66 3.85 -20.23
C LYS A 324 36.09 4.52 -18.93
N ASN A 325 35.16 4.79 -18.02
CA ASN A 325 35.41 5.47 -16.75
C ASN A 325 35.03 4.57 -15.55
N THR A 326 34.94 3.25 -15.74
CA THR A 326 34.42 2.32 -14.72
C THR A 326 35.16 2.42 -13.40
N ASP A 327 36.49 2.59 -13.43
CA ASP A 327 37.32 2.70 -12.23
C ASP A 327 36.94 3.90 -11.35
N ASP A 328 36.46 4.98 -11.96
CA ASP A 328 36.04 6.20 -11.27
C ASP A 328 34.54 6.19 -10.92
N LEU A 329 33.75 5.35 -11.58
CA LEU A 329 32.30 5.40 -11.49
C LEU A 329 31.70 4.25 -10.68
N TYR A 330 32.24 3.04 -10.77
CA TYR A 330 31.60 1.86 -10.21
C TYR A 330 31.62 1.86 -8.68
N VAL A 331 30.43 1.77 -8.08
CA VAL A 331 30.24 1.62 -6.64
C VAL A 331 29.85 0.17 -6.34
N PRO A 332 30.66 -0.58 -5.57
CA PRO A 332 30.31 -1.94 -5.19
C PRO A 332 29.04 -1.98 -4.34
N ALA A 333 28.19 -2.99 -4.58
CA ALA A 333 26.93 -3.21 -3.87
C ALA A 333 26.99 -3.10 -2.33
N LYS A 334 28.11 -3.51 -1.71
CA LYS A 334 28.35 -3.39 -0.25
C LYS A 334 28.37 -1.95 0.27
N LYS A 335 28.72 -0.97 -0.57
CA LYS A 335 28.71 0.46 -0.24
C LYS A 335 27.36 1.11 -0.52
N ILE A 336 26.62 0.61 -1.52
CA ILE A 336 25.29 1.11 -1.86
C ILE A 336 24.28 0.86 -0.74
N THR A 337 24.30 -0.34 -0.17
CA THR A 337 23.28 -0.78 0.79
C THR A 337 23.15 0.14 2.02
N PRO A 338 24.22 0.55 2.72
CA PRO A 338 24.12 1.53 3.81
C PRO A 338 23.51 2.87 3.37
N VAL A 339 23.92 3.40 2.22
CA VAL A 339 23.40 4.66 1.67
C VAL A 339 21.88 4.59 1.46
N MET A 340 21.40 3.49 0.87
CA MET A 340 19.97 3.28 0.64
C MET A 340 19.16 3.19 1.94
N LYS A 341 19.71 2.53 2.97
CA LYS A 341 19.06 2.42 4.29
C LYS A 341 18.96 3.76 5.00
N ASP A 342 20.03 4.54 4.95
CA ASP A 342 20.07 5.88 5.50
C ASP A 342 19.06 6.80 4.80
N LEU A 343 19.07 6.81 3.46
CA LEU A 343 18.10 7.57 2.67
C LEU A 343 16.66 7.19 2.98
N LYS A 344 16.34 5.89 3.10
CA LYS A 344 14.99 5.43 3.44
C LYS A 344 14.50 6.07 4.75
N LYS A 345 15.37 6.18 5.76
CA LYS A 345 15.02 6.82 7.04
C LYS A 345 14.79 8.32 6.86
N ILE A 346 15.68 9.00 6.15
CA ILE A 346 15.60 10.45 5.93
C ILE A 346 14.35 10.83 5.15
N TYR A 347 14.05 10.11 4.08
CA TYR A 347 12.92 10.41 3.21
C TYR A 347 11.56 10.17 3.86
N ARG A 348 11.48 9.27 4.83
CA ARG A 348 10.29 9.13 5.68
C ARG A 348 10.00 10.41 6.49
N GLU A 349 11.04 11.10 6.95
CA GLU A 349 10.92 12.36 7.70
C GLU A 349 10.67 13.57 6.79
N GLN A 350 11.25 13.55 5.58
CA GLN A 350 11.13 14.63 4.58
C GLN A 350 9.88 14.52 3.69
N GLU A 351 9.10 13.45 3.81
CA GLU A 351 7.96 13.12 2.93
C GLU A 351 8.35 13.11 1.44
N ILE A 352 9.54 12.56 1.14
CA ILE A 352 9.99 12.30 -0.23
C ILE A 352 9.76 10.83 -0.53
N ILE A 353 9.20 10.54 -1.70
CA ILE A 353 9.03 9.19 -2.21
C ILE A 353 10.39 8.69 -2.71
N PHE A 354 10.78 7.51 -2.20
CA PHE A 354 11.98 6.84 -2.65
C PHE A 354 11.65 5.68 -3.59
N ASP A 355 11.61 5.95 -4.89
CA ASP A 355 11.09 5.01 -5.90
C ASP A 355 11.71 3.61 -5.83
N ASN A 356 13.02 3.55 -5.56
CA ASN A 356 13.71 2.27 -5.44
C ASN A 356 13.16 1.41 -4.30
N VAL A 357 12.80 1.99 -3.17
CA VAL A 357 12.27 1.25 -2.02
C VAL A 357 10.80 0.91 -2.27
N GLU A 358 10.03 1.85 -2.79
CA GLU A 358 8.60 1.65 -3.04
C GLU A 358 8.33 0.61 -4.14
N SER A 359 9.12 0.60 -5.23
CA SER A 359 9.06 -0.46 -6.24
C SER A 359 9.35 -1.86 -5.65
N LEU A 360 10.27 -1.97 -4.68
CA LEU A 360 10.53 -3.24 -3.98
C LEU A 360 9.39 -3.60 -3.01
N ARG A 361 8.79 -2.60 -2.35
CA ARG A 361 7.64 -2.76 -1.44
C ARG A 361 6.43 -3.33 -2.17
N VAL A 362 6.14 -2.79 -3.35
CA VAL A 362 5.11 -3.28 -4.27
C VAL A 362 5.36 -4.75 -4.64
N ARG A 363 6.60 -5.14 -4.97
CA ARG A 363 6.95 -6.54 -5.29
C ARG A 363 6.84 -7.48 -4.08
N ALA A 364 7.23 -7.02 -2.90
CA ALA A 364 7.13 -7.80 -1.66
C ALA A 364 5.68 -8.03 -1.20
N ARG A 365 4.74 -7.20 -1.69
CA ARG A 365 3.29 -7.28 -1.42
C ARG A 365 2.48 -7.79 -2.62
N ALA A 366 3.13 -8.25 -3.69
CA ALA A 366 2.45 -8.79 -4.86
C ALA A 366 1.51 -9.96 -4.51
N LYS A 367 0.66 -10.37 -5.45
CA LYS A 367 -0.22 -11.53 -5.26
C LYS A 367 0.60 -12.77 -4.85
N ARG A 368 0.10 -13.51 -3.85
CA ARG A 368 0.76 -14.73 -3.37
C ARG A 368 0.92 -15.74 -4.50
N GLY A 369 2.08 -16.38 -4.56
CA GLY A 369 2.44 -17.31 -5.62
C GLY A 369 2.83 -16.66 -6.94
N ARG A 370 2.63 -15.33 -7.13
CA ARG A 370 3.08 -14.63 -8.34
C ARG A 370 4.60 -14.65 -8.42
N LYS A 371 5.13 -15.19 -9.51
CA LYS A 371 6.55 -15.21 -9.80
C LYS A 371 6.94 -13.96 -10.57
N ASN A 372 7.68 -13.03 -9.96
CA ASN A 372 8.28 -11.95 -10.75
C ASN A 372 9.46 -12.52 -11.54
N ASP A 373 9.45 -12.36 -12.86
CA ASP A 373 10.48 -12.87 -13.77
C ASP A 373 10.93 -11.78 -14.75
N LEU A 374 12.04 -11.13 -14.38
CA LEU A 374 12.70 -10.04 -15.10
C LEU A 374 11.76 -8.87 -15.41
N CYS A 375 12.30 -7.86 -16.10
CA CYS A 375 11.50 -6.71 -16.52
C CYS A 375 10.69 -7.00 -17.79
N ASN A 376 9.70 -6.15 -18.07
CA ASN A 376 8.74 -6.30 -19.17
C ASN A 376 9.29 -6.02 -20.60
N ASN A 377 10.61 -5.88 -20.75
CA ASN A 377 11.27 -5.67 -22.05
C ASN A 377 10.93 -6.80 -23.03
N CYS A 378 10.74 -6.43 -24.30
CA CYS A 378 10.33 -7.29 -25.42
C CYS A 378 8.91 -7.88 -25.31
N TYR A 379 8.27 -7.79 -24.14
CA TYR A 379 6.92 -8.30 -23.92
C TYR A 379 5.87 -7.21 -24.04
N SER A 380 5.98 -6.16 -23.22
CA SER A 380 5.05 -5.02 -23.24
C SER A 380 5.77 -3.68 -23.35
N LYS A 381 7.11 -3.71 -23.51
CA LYS A 381 7.96 -2.53 -23.69
C LYS A 381 9.09 -2.78 -24.68
N ILE A 382 9.36 -1.78 -25.52
CA ILE A 382 10.53 -1.71 -26.42
C ILE A 382 11.05 -0.26 -26.49
N CYS A 383 12.19 -0.08 -27.15
CA CYS A 383 12.81 1.21 -27.39
C CYS A 383 13.02 1.44 -28.89
N VAL A 384 12.84 2.66 -29.37
CA VAL A 384 13.16 3.09 -30.73
C VAL A 384 14.19 4.20 -30.64
N ASN A 385 15.31 4.02 -31.32
CA ASN A 385 16.39 4.99 -31.39
C ASN A 385 16.05 6.15 -32.34
N SER A 386 16.82 7.23 -32.31
CA SER A 386 16.57 8.41 -33.16
C SER A 386 16.76 8.15 -34.65
N ASP A 387 17.41 7.06 -35.06
CA ASP A 387 17.58 6.61 -36.45
C ASP A 387 16.46 5.67 -36.94
N GLY A 388 15.51 5.32 -36.06
CA GLY A 388 14.41 4.40 -36.35
C GLY A 388 14.68 2.92 -36.05
N HIS A 389 15.86 2.56 -35.56
CA HIS A 389 16.15 1.19 -35.13
C HIS A 389 15.47 0.85 -33.80
N VAL A 390 14.98 -0.39 -33.69
CA VAL A 390 14.23 -0.88 -32.53
C VAL A 390 15.13 -1.76 -31.67
N TYR A 391 15.06 -1.58 -30.35
CA TYR A 391 15.84 -2.29 -29.35
C TYR A 391 14.94 -2.84 -28.22
N PRO A 392 15.37 -3.90 -27.51
CA PRO A 392 14.68 -4.42 -26.33
C PRO A 392 14.35 -3.38 -25.25
N CYS A 393 15.26 -2.43 -25.00
CA CYS A 393 15.06 -1.35 -24.02
C CYS A 393 16.06 -0.21 -24.20
N ALA A 394 15.83 0.90 -23.50
CA ALA A 394 16.68 2.08 -23.54
C ALA A 394 18.12 1.81 -23.11
N SER A 395 18.36 0.81 -22.24
CA SER A 395 19.72 0.49 -21.79
C SER A 395 20.53 -0.28 -22.83
N LEU A 396 19.85 -1.05 -23.68
CA LEU A 396 20.44 -1.82 -24.78
C LEU A 396 20.46 -1.02 -26.10
N ASN A 397 19.95 0.22 -26.09
CA ASN A 397 19.92 1.10 -27.24
C ASN A 397 21.30 1.29 -27.89
N ALA A 398 21.34 1.37 -29.23
CA ALA A 398 22.55 1.56 -30.03
C ALA A 398 23.62 0.46 -29.87
N ASP A 399 23.24 -0.73 -29.39
CA ASP A 399 24.10 -1.90 -29.37
C ASP A 399 23.73 -2.84 -30.52
N ARG A 400 24.68 -3.10 -31.41
CA ARG A 400 24.47 -3.92 -32.61
C ARG A 400 23.99 -5.35 -32.29
N ASN A 401 24.34 -5.89 -31.11
CA ASN A 401 23.94 -7.23 -30.71
C ASN A 401 22.44 -7.29 -30.34
N PHE A 402 21.80 -6.14 -30.16
CA PHE A 402 20.40 -6.00 -29.76
C PHE A 402 19.57 -5.18 -30.75
N ASP A 403 20.07 -4.94 -31.95
CA ASP A 403 19.33 -4.29 -33.02
C ASP A 403 18.29 -5.23 -33.62
N ALA A 404 17.01 -4.93 -33.43
CA ALA A 404 15.90 -5.76 -33.89
C ALA A 404 15.45 -5.43 -35.33
N GLY A 405 15.98 -4.37 -35.94
CA GLY A 405 15.60 -3.84 -37.25
C GLY A 405 15.01 -2.43 -37.20
N SER A 406 14.72 -1.85 -38.37
CA SER A 406 14.29 -0.46 -38.53
C SER A 406 12.82 -0.30 -38.90
N ILE A 407 12.13 0.67 -38.28
CA ILE A 407 10.74 1.03 -38.59
C ILE A 407 10.56 1.63 -40.00
N ARG A 408 11.66 2.02 -40.66
CA ARG A 408 11.65 2.48 -42.06
C ARG A 408 11.59 1.33 -43.06
N GLU A 409 11.99 0.14 -42.62
CA GLU A 409 12.04 -1.05 -43.47
C GLU A 409 10.81 -1.94 -43.28
N ARG A 410 10.33 -2.06 -42.03
CA ARG A 410 9.20 -2.94 -41.69
C ARG A 410 8.30 -2.31 -40.61
N PRO A 411 7.01 -2.70 -40.56
CA PRO A 411 6.10 -2.23 -39.50
C PRO A 411 6.62 -2.55 -38.10
N LEU A 412 6.42 -1.61 -37.15
CA LEU A 412 6.82 -1.78 -35.75
C LEU A 412 6.31 -3.08 -35.13
N LYS A 413 5.07 -3.46 -35.47
CA LYS A 413 4.44 -4.70 -35.01
C LYS A 413 5.26 -5.93 -35.37
N ASP A 414 5.71 -6.00 -36.63
CA ASP A 414 6.41 -7.17 -37.15
C ASP A 414 7.79 -7.29 -36.51
N ILE A 415 8.49 -6.17 -36.34
CA ILE A 415 9.77 -6.12 -35.64
C ILE A 415 9.60 -6.62 -34.19
N TRP A 416 8.61 -6.07 -33.46
CA TRP A 416 8.34 -6.46 -32.08
C TRP A 416 7.97 -7.94 -31.93
N MET A 417 7.13 -8.46 -32.84
CA MET A 417 6.60 -9.82 -32.73
C MET A 417 7.53 -10.90 -33.25
N THR A 418 8.33 -10.63 -34.28
CA THR A 418 9.03 -11.67 -35.06
C THR A 418 10.55 -11.49 -35.17
N SER A 419 11.12 -10.39 -34.65
CA SER A 419 12.58 -10.21 -34.72
C SER A 419 13.31 -11.27 -33.87
N PRO A 420 14.37 -11.92 -34.39
CA PRO A 420 15.17 -12.88 -33.63
C PRO A 420 15.71 -12.34 -32.31
N VAL A 421 16.07 -11.05 -32.26
CA VAL A 421 16.52 -10.38 -31.04
C VAL A 421 15.41 -10.33 -29.99
N MET A 422 14.18 -10.01 -30.41
CA MET A 422 13.02 -9.95 -29.50
C MET A 422 12.66 -11.34 -28.98
N GLU A 423 12.72 -12.37 -29.84
CA GLU A 423 12.49 -13.76 -29.45
C GLU A 423 13.55 -14.25 -28.45
N GLN A 424 14.83 -13.98 -28.71
CA GLN A 424 15.93 -14.33 -27.81
C GLN A 424 15.77 -13.66 -26.43
N CYS A 425 15.44 -12.37 -26.39
CA CYS A 425 15.26 -11.64 -25.14
C CYS A 425 14.01 -12.10 -24.36
N ARG A 426 12.92 -12.46 -25.06
CA ARG A 426 11.74 -13.09 -24.45
C ARG A 426 12.07 -14.47 -23.88
N GLY A 427 12.97 -15.22 -24.51
CA GLY A 427 13.45 -16.53 -24.06
C GLY A 427 14.26 -16.52 -22.75
N ASN A 428 14.77 -15.37 -22.30
CA ASN A 428 15.49 -15.26 -21.03
C ASN A 428 14.54 -15.25 -19.84
N SER A 429 14.97 -15.80 -18.70
CA SER A 429 14.20 -15.95 -17.47
C SER A 429 15.14 -15.93 -16.26
N VAL A 430 14.58 -15.64 -15.08
CA VAL A 430 15.22 -15.93 -13.78
C VAL A 430 15.74 -17.37 -13.72
N GLN A 431 15.05 -18.33 -14.35
CA GLN A 431 15.47 -19.73 -14.40
C GLN A 431 16.76 -19.98 -15.20
N ASN A 432 17.16 -19.04 -16.06
CA ASN A 432 18.43 -19.14 -16.78
C ASN A 432 19.62 -18.61 -15.96
N LYS A 433 19.39 -18.01 -14.78
CA LYS A 433 20.42 -17.42 -13.92
C LYS A 433 20.80 -18.40 -12.78
N PRO A 434 21.98 -19.03 -12.78
CA PRO A 434 22.37 -20.03 -11.78
C PRO A 434 22.28 -19.56 -10.32
N GLU A 435 22.67 -18.31 -10.06
CA GLU A 435 22.67 -17.67 -8.75
C GLU A 435 21.27 -17.35 -8.23
N CYS A 436 20.28 -17.30 -9.13
CA CYS A 436 18.88 -17.12 -8.77
C CYS A 436 18.26 -18.43 -8.30
N LYS A 437 18.56 -19.57 -8.93
CA LYS A 437 17.98 -20.89 -8.57
C LYS A 437 18.19 -21.31 -7.12
N SER A 438 19.25 -20.83 -6.47
CA SER A 438 19.55 -21.09 -5.05
C SER A 438 19.10 -19.97 -4.12
N CYS A 439 18.51 -18.90 -4.65
CA CYS A 439 18.12 -17.72 -3.91
C CYS A 439 16.64 -17.75 -3.53
N TYR A 440 16.36 -17.71 -2.23
CA TYR A 440 14.99 -17.69 -1.72
C TYR A 440 14.20 -16.40 -2.00
N LEU A 441 14.84 -15.39 -2.60
CA LEU A 441 14.21 -14.14 -3.05
C LEU A 441 14.06 -14.08 -4.57
N GLU A 442 14.36 -15.15 -5.31
CA GLU A 442 14.49 -15.14 -6.77
C GLU A 442 13.27 -14.53 -7.48
N TYR A 443 12.07 -14.92 -7.05
CA TYR A 443 10.81 -14.47 -7.64
C TYR A 443 10.20 -13.27 -6.92
N PHE A 444 10.72 -12.87 -5.76
CA PHE A 444 10.41 -11.58 -5.16
C PHE A 444 11.13 -10.46 -5.92
N CYS A 445 12.44 -10.66 -6.15
CA CYS A 445 13.30 -9.70 -6.85
C CYS A 445 13.10 -9.72 -8.37
N GLY A 446 13.01 -10.91 -8.96
CA GLY A 446 12.86 -11.11 -10.40
C GLY A 446 14.18 -11.06 -11.18
N GLY A 447 15.32 -11.35 -10.55
CA GLY A 447 16.60 -11.63 -11.26
C GLY A 447 17.40 -10.41 -11.76
N GLY A 448 17.01 -9.19 -11.40
CA GLY A 448 17.75 -7.96 -11.72
C GLY A 448 17.72 -7.56 -13.21
N CYS A 449 18.48 -6.53 -13.56
CA CYS A 449 18.48 -5.91 -14.88
C CYS A 449 19.29 -6.73 -15.89
N THR A 450 18.63 -7.15 -16.98
CA THR A 450 19.28 -7.87 -18.08
C THR A 450 20.44 -7.10 -18.71
N ALA A 451 20.32 -5.78 -18.83
CA ALA A 451 21.40 -4.96 -19.39
C ALA A 451 22.62 -4.89 -18.47
N HIS A 452 22.43 -4.80 -17.15
CA HIS A 452 23.57 -4.90 -16.21
C HIS A 452 24.25 -6.26 -16.31
N SER A 453 23.47 -7.34 -16.35
CA SER A 453 24.01 -8.69 -16.49
C SER A 453 24.85 -8.85 -17.76
N TYR A 454 24.34 -8.37 -18.89
CA TYR A 454 25.06 -8.44 -20.16
C TYR A 454 26.37 -7.66 -20.13
N TYR A 455 26.33 -6.37 -19.77
CA TYR A 455 27.52 -5.52 -19.83
C TYR A 455 28.56 -5.83 -18.74
N ALA A 456 28.13 -6.29 -17.57
CA ALA A 456 29.07 -6.72 -16.53
C ALA A 456 29.80 -8.00 -16.95
N SER A 457 29.06 -9.01 -17.44
CA SER A 457 29.68 -10.25 -17.93
C SER A 457 30.55 -10.03 -19.16
N GLU A 458 30.19 -9.08 -20.04
CA GLU A 458 31.03 -8.70 -21.16
C GLU A 458 32.35 -8.08 -20.70
N ALA A 459 32.31 -7.16 -19.73
CA ALA A 459 33.50 -6.57 -19.15
C ALA A 459 34.40 -7.60 -18.46
N ASP A 460 33.81 -8.57 -17.76
CA ASP A 460 34.54 -9.58 -16.99
C ASP A 460 35.13 -10.70 -17.85
N THR A 461 34.41 -11.13 -18.91
CA THR A 461 34.73 -12.35 -19.67
C THR A 461 35.06 -12.10 -21.14
N GLY A 462 34.88 -10.88 -21.62
CA GLY A 462 34.95 -10.53 -23.05
C GLY A 462 33.73 -10.96 -23.87
N LYS A 463 32.74 -11.62 -23.26
CA LYS A 463 31.50 -12.08 -23.94
C LYS A 463 30.27 -11.83 -23.07
N GLY A 464 29.42 -10.90 -23.50
CA GLY A 464 28.20 -10.56 -22.78
C GLY A 464 27.16 -11.69 -22.75
N SER A 465 26.50 -11.86 -21.60
CA SER A 465 25.42 -12.82 -21.39
C SER A 465 24.22 -12.19 -20.67
N ILE A 466 23.05 -12.27 -21.30
CA ILE A 466 21.78 -11.80 -20.74
C ILE A 466 21.30 -12.62 -19.52
N SER A 467 21.87 -13.81 -19.34
CA SER A 467 21.56 -14.73 -18.24
C SER A 467 22.64 -14.73 -17.15
N ALA A 468 23.66 -13.86 -17.25
CA ALA A 468 24.61 -13.65 -16.16
C ALA A 468 23.93 -13.01 -14.93
N PRO A 469 24.56 -13.02 -13.75
CA PRO A 469 24.11 -12.27 -12.57
C PRO A 469 23.98 -10.77 -12.83
N ASP A 470 23.08 -10.12 -12.10
CA ASP A 470 23.16 -8.66 -11.96
C ASP A 470 24.28 -8.33 -10.95
N PRO A 471 25.28 -7.47 -11.27
CA PRO A 471 26.36 -7.09 -10.36
C PRO A 471 25.86 -6.44 -9.05
N TYR A 472 24.63 -5.91 -9.03
CA TYR A 472 24.00 -5.30 -7.85
C TYR A 472 23.09 -6.27 -7.09
N CYS A 473 23.14 -7.59 -7.39
CA CYS A 473 22.31 -8.62 -6.75
C CYS A 473 22.33 -8.56 -5.21
N SER A 474 23.50 -8.34 -4.59
CA SER A 474 23.62 -8.28 -3.13
C SER A 474 22.96 -7.04 -2.52
N THR A 475 22.91 -5.92 -3.25
CA THR A 475 22.12 -4.75 -2.85
C THR A 475 20.64 -5.09 -2.85
N TYR A 476 20.10 -5.64 -3.95
CA TYR A 476 18.70 -6.04 -4.01
C TYR A 476 18.31 -7.03 -2.92
N LYS A 477 19.13 -8.07 -2.69
CA LYS A 477 18.91 -9.05 -1.62
C LYS A 477 18.79 -8.36 -0.25
N THR A 478 19.72 -7.46 0.06
CA THR A 478 19.72 -6.79 1.37
C THR A 478 18.53 -5.84 1.52
N LEU A 479 18.16 -5.11 0.47
CA LEU A 479 17.00 -4.21 0.50
C LEU A 479 15.69 -4.98 0.65
N PHE A 480 15.51 -6.08 -0.09
CA PHE A 480 14.35 -6.96 0.09
C PHE A 480 14.28 -7.57 1.48
N GLU A 481 15.40 -8.06 2.02
CA GLU A 481 15.44 -8.59 3.38
C GLU A 481 15.05 -7.53 4.42
N ASP A 482 15.59 -6.31 4.29
CA ASP A 482 15.31 -5.20 5.20
C ASP A 482 13.82 -4.80 5.14
N LEU A 483 13.28 -4.73 3.93
CA LEU A 483 11.87 -4.43 3.68
C LEU A 483 10.93 -5.53 4.17
N LEU A 484 11.20 -6.81 3.90
CA LEU A 484 10.39 -7.91 4.42
C LEU A 484 10.38 -7.90 5.94
N TRP A 485 11.49 -7.54 6.59
CA TRP A 485 11.53 -7.38 8.04
C TRP A 485 10.72 -6.18 8.53
N GLU A 486 10.75 -5.06 7.81
CA GLU A 486 9.92 -3.89 8.11
C GLU A 486 8.44 -4.26 8.06
N LEU A 487 8.00 -4.90 6.98
CA LEU A 487 6.64 -5.37 6.78
C LEU A 487 6.22 -6.42 7.82
N ALA A 488 7.11 -7.35 8.15
CA ALA A 488 6.85 -8.40 9.13
C ALA A 488 6.73 -7.85 10.56
N ALA A 489 7.50 -6.80 10.90
CA ALA A 489 7.55 -6.22 12.24
C ALA A 489 6.60 -5.03 12.44
N GLU A 490 5.85 -4.65 11.41
CA GLU A 490 4.91 -3.54 11.45
C GLU A 490 3.79 -3.79 12.47
N ALA A 491 3.54 -2.78 13.33
CA ALA A 491 2.48 -2.80 14.35
C ALA A 491 2.46 -4.06 15.25
N VAL A 492 3.59 -4.72 15.46
CA VAL A 492 3.68 -5.91 16.33
C VAL A 492 3.56 -5.49 17.80
N PRO A 493 2.53 -5.97 18.54
CA PRO A 493 2.34 -5.59 19.94
C PRO A 493 3.40 -6.24 20.84
N SER A 494 3.68 -5.62 21.98
CA SER A 494 4.57 -6.17 23.01
C SER A 494 4.11 -7.57 23.42
N GLN A 495 4.99 -8.56 23.31
CA GLN A 495 4.68 -9.96 23.63
C GLN A 495 5.17 -10.31 25.03
N ASN A 496 4.32 -10.95 25.84
CA ASN A 496 4.79 -11.59 27.06
C ASN A 496 5.55 -12.88 26.69
N ILE A 497 6.83 -12.97 27.07
CA ILE A 497 7.71 -14.09 26.69
C ILE A 497 7.50 -15.30 27.62
N LYS A 498 6.79 -15.13 28.76
CA LYS A 498 6.54 -16.18 29.74
C LYS A 498 5.09 -16.69 29.64
N GLY A 499 4.95 -18.01 29.44
CA GLY A 499 3.64 -18.69 29.44
C GLY A 499 2.99 -18.84 28.06
N TYR A 500 1.70 -19.18 28.05
CA TYR A 500 0.92 -19.32 26.81
C TYR A 500 0.44 -17.97 26.30
N THR A 501 0.93 -17.58 25.13
CA THR A 501 0.32 -16.55 24.29
C THR A 501 -0.50 -17.21 23.20
N ALA A 502 -1.73 -16.74 22.98
CA ALA A 502 -2.54 -17.16 21.84
C ALA A 502 -1.72 -17.01 20.53
N PRO A 503 -1.77 -17.98 19.61
CA PRO A 503 -1.07 -17.89 18.34
C PRO A 503 -1.65 -16.75 17.49
N LEU A 504 -0.78 -15.91 16.96
CA LEU A 504 -1.17 -14.70 16.23
C LEU A 504 -0.41 -14.60 14.93
N VAL A 505 -1.13 -14.26 13.86
CA VAL A 505 -0.57 -13.68 12.65
C VAL A 505 -0.44 -12.19 12.87
N PHE A 506 0.78 -11.67 12.72
CA PHE A 506 1.05 -10.24 12.77
C PHE A 506 0.73 -9.62 11.42
N ASN A 507 1.50 -10.00 10.41
CA ASN A 507 1.40 -9.53 9.03
C ASN A 507 1.60 -10.70 8.05
N ALA A 508 1.14 -10.57 6.82
CA ALA A 508 1.33 -11.55 5.77
C ALA A 508 1.38 -10.86 4.40
N MET A 509 1.98 -11.55 3.42
CA MET A 509 1.93 -11.18 2.01
C MET A 509 0.49 -11.25 1.54
N ASP A 510 -0.15 -10.12 1.31
CA ASP A 510 -1.59 -10.16 1.09
C ASP A 510 -2.09 -8.93 0.32
N SER A 511 -2.79 -9.25 -0.76
CA SER A 511 -2.97 -8.46 -1.97
C SER A 511 -4.10 -7.44 -1.87
N LYS A 512 -3.77 -6.18 -2.13
CA LYS A 512 -4.53 -5.41 -3.11
C LYS A 512 -3.61 -5.25 -4.32
N LEU A 513 -4.15 -5.55 -5.50
CA LEU A 513 -3.41 -5.49 -6.76
C LEU A 513 -2.89 -4.06 -6.97
N PRO A 514 -1.59 -3.89 -7.24
CA PRO A 514 -1.14 -2.74 -8.01
C PRO A 514 -1.74 -2.88 -9.42
N ALA A 515 -2.38 -1.84 -9.94
CA ALA A 515 -2.95 -1.87 -11.30
C ALA A 515 -1.86 -2.01 -12.39
N HIS A 516 -0.59 -1.81 -12.05
CA HIS A 516 0.54 -1.68 -12.99
C HIS A 516 1.57 -2.81 -12.95
N LEU A 517 1.62 -3.61 -11.88
CA LEU A 517 2.30 -4.89 -11.95
C LEU A 517 1.47 -5.75 -12.90
N ASP A 518 1.89 -5.82 -14.17
CA ASP A 518 1.20 -6.45 -15.31
C ASP A 518 0.18 -7.49 -14.82
N SER A 519 -1.10 -7.29 -15.15
CA SER A 519 -2.33 -8.07 -14.82
C SER A 519 -2.26 -9.56 -15.18
N GLY A 520 -1.11 -10.19 -14.94
CA GLY A 520 -0.45 -11.00 -15.94
C GLY A 520 -0.43 -10.30 -17.31
N ILE A 521 0.56 -10.63 -18.12
CA ILE A 521 0.15 -11.05 -19.45
C ILE A 521 -0.75 -12.27 -19.19
N LYS A 522 -2.00 -12.26 -19.66
CA LYS A 522 -2.95 -13.34 -19.41
C LYS A 522 -2.27 -14.66 -19.75
N SER A 523 -1.96 -15.45 -18.71
CA SER A 523 -1.46 -16.80 -18.90
C SER A 523 -2.50 -17.53 -19.74
N THR A 524 -2.09 -18.14 -20.84
CA THR A 524 -2.97 -19.00 -21.63
C THR A 524 -3.33 -20.27 -20.85
N ASP A 525 -2.56 -20.61 -19.81
CA ASP A 525 -2.65 -21.87 -19.08
C ASP A 525 -2.54 -21.64 -17.55
N ASN A 526 -3.53 -22.11 -16.78
CA ASN A 526 -3.71 -21.88 -15.34
C ASN A 526 -2.63 -22.51 -14.41
N ALA A 527 -1.41 -22.79 -14.89
CA ALA A 527 -0.36 -23.46 -14.09
C ALA A 527 0.52 -22.49 -13.27
N PHE A 528 0.75 -21.26 -13.75
CA PHE A 528 1.58 -20.27 -13.06
C PHE A 528 1.05 -18.85 -13.27
N GLU A 529 1.15 -18.02 -12.22
CA GLU A 529 1.00 -16.57 -12.35
C GLU A 529 2.38 -15.92 -12.40
N VAL A 530 2.71 -15.27 -13.52
CA VAL A 530 4.03 -14.66 -13.75
C VAL A 530 3.85 -13.17 -14.00
N GLY A 531 4.68 -12.38 -13.31
CA GLY A 531 4.75 -10.94 -13.44
C GLY A 531 6.08 -10.47 -14.02
N CYS A 532 6.07 -9.36 -14.73
CA CYS A 532 7.28 -8.61 -15.02
C CYS A 532 7.24 -7.27 -14.26
N TYR A 533 8.40 -6.73 -13.91
CA TYR A 533 8.52 -5.42 -13.27
C TYR A 533 9.03 -4.35 -14.27
N HIS A 534 8.92 -3.05 -13.94
CA HIS A 534 9.40 -1.98 -14.81
C HIS A 534 10.93 -1.84 -14.81
N CYS A 535 11.50 -1.10 -15.77
CA CYS A 535 12.95 -0.93 -15.82
C CYS A 535 13.42 0.02 -14.72
N SER A 536 14.57 -0.26 -14.12
CA SER A 536 15.18 0.58 -13.08
C SER A 536 15.45 2.03 -13.51
N CYS A 537 15.40 2.36 -14.80
CA CYS A 537 15.60 3.71 -15.32
C CYS A 537 14.48 4.68 -14.94
N VAL A 538 13.24 4.19 -14.77
CA VAL A 538 12.09 4.99 -14.30
C VAL A 538 11.25 4.08 -13.42
N LEU A 539 11.30 4.33 -12.12
CA LEU A 539 10.61 3.51 -11.10
C LEU A 539 9.38 4.22 -10.50
N SER A 540 9.28 5.55 -10.58
CA SER A 540 8.10 6.33 -10.12
C SER A 540 6.77 5.80 -10.66
N VAL A 541 6.81 5.21 -11.85
CA VAL A 541 5.66 4.57 -12.50
C VAL A 541 5.17 3.32 -11.75
N ASP A 542 6.08 2.54 -11.15
CA ASP A 542 5.71 1.45 -10.22
C ASP A 542 5.03 2.00 -8.95
N VAL A 543 5.13 3.31 -8.69
CA VAL A 543 4.67 3.96 -7.46
C VAL A 543 3.35 4.71 -7.69
N GLU A 544 3.23 5.45 -8.79
CA GLU A 544 2.07 6.31 -9.10
C GLU A 544 0.80 5.52 -9.43
N ASP A 545 0.92 4.37 -10.09
CA ASP A 545 -0.21 3.53 -10.48
C ASP A 545 -0.80 2.73 -9.29
N ASP A 546 -0.40 3.05 -8.04
CA ASP A 546 -0.89 2.43 -6.80
C ASP A 546 -1.07 3.45 -5.66
N GLU A 547 -2.23 4.12 -5.63
CA GLU A 547 -2.62 5.00 -4.53
C GLU A 547 -2.88 4.27 -3.19
N GLU A 548 -2.87 2.94 -3.18
CA GLU A 548 -3.13 2.11 -2.00
C GLU A 548 -1.86 1.58 -1.33
N VAL A 549 -0.75 1.38 -2.04
CA VAL A 549 0.55 0.96 -1.48
C VAL A 549 1.42 2.16 -1.10
N CYS A 550 1.31 3.29 -1.80
CA CYS A 550 2.23 4.43 -1.67
C CYS A 550 1.74 5.53 -0.71
N LYS A 551 0.58 5.35 -0.08
CA LYS A 551 0.00 6.26 0.92
C LYS A 551 -0.40 5.69 2.31
N PRO A 552 -0.25 4.39 2.67
CA PRO A 552 -0.62 3.92 4.02
C PRO A 552 0.30 4.36 5.16
N GLU A 553 1.53 4.78 4.85
CA GLU A 553 2.65 4.71 5.83
C GLU A 553 2.74 5.89 6.80
N ILE A 554 1.84 6.85 6.64
CA ILE A 554 1.72 7.94 7.59
C ILE A 554 0.79 7.45 8.70
N LYS A 555 1.34 7.30 9.90
CA LYS A 555 0.54 7.20 11.14
C LYS A 555 -0.50 8.32 11.12
N GLY A 556 -1.79 7.98 11.09
CA GLY A 556 -2.87 8.94 10.84
C GLY A 556 -3.37 9.04 9.39
N HIS A 557 -2.95 8.20 8.44
CA HIS A 557 -3.56 8.11 7.09
C HIS A 557 -4.95 7.48 7.15
N VAL A 558 -5.14 6.48 8.01
CA VAL A 558 -6.47 5.92 8.32
C VAL A 558 -7.35 7.03 8.90
N THR A 559 -6.86 7.73 9.92
CA THR A 559 -7.55 8.89 10.51
C THR A 559 -7.82 9.99 9.48
N LYS A 560 -6.88 10.33 8.59
CA LYS A 560 -7.08 11.32 7.51
C LYS A 560 -8.10 10.86 6.47
N THR A 561 -8.11 9.57 6.12
CA THR A 561 -9.04 8.99 5.13
C THR A 561 -10.46 8.94 5.69
N VAL A 562 -10.60 8.48 6.93
CA VAL A 562 -11.86 8.50 7.69
C VAL A 562 -12.34 9.94 7.86
N LYS A 563 -11.47 10.86 8.36
CA LYS A 563 -11.79 12.28 8.52
C LYS A 563 -12.27 12.91 7.20
N LYS A 564 -11.56 12.69 6.09
CA LYS A 564 -11.94 13.22 4.77
C LYS A 564 -13.26 12.65 4.23
N LYS A 565 -13.57 11.37 4.49
CA LYS A 565 -14.81 10.74 4.02
C LYS A 565 -16.01 11.20 4.83
N PHE A 566 -15.90 11.22 6.16
CA PHE A 566 -17.00 11.65 7.03
C PHE A 566 -17.22 13.17 7.00
N ALA A 567 -16.19 14.00 6.80
CA ALA A 567 -16.36 15.43 6.51
C ALA A 567 -17.22 15.66 5.26
N LYS A 568 -17.05 14.85 4.20
CA LYS A 568 -17.94 14.91 3.02
C LYS A 568 -19.35 14.41 3.32
N ALA A 569 -19.47 13.33 4.10
CA ALA A 569 -20.74 12.73 4.46
C ALA A 569 -21.63 13.63 5.34
N ALA A 570 -21.08 14.68 5.96
CA ALA A 570 -21.83 15.72 6.66
C ALA A 570 -22.72 16.54 5.71
N HIS A 571 -22.30 16.70 4.45
CA HIS A 571 -23.03 17.48 3.44
C HIS A 571 -23.70 16.61 2.36
N ASP A 572 -23.17 15.40 2.11
CA ASP A 572 -23.69 14.45 1.10
C ASP A 572 -23.94 13.07 1.73
N PRO A 573 -25.18 12.77 2.15
CA PRO A 573 -25.51 11.53 2.87
C PRO A 573 -25.24 10.25 2.07
N VAL A 574 -24.53 9.30 2.68
CA VAL A 574 -24.19 8.02 2.04
C VAL A 574 -25.20 6.93 2.41
N LYS A 575 -25.93 6.42 1.42
CA LYS A 575 -27.05 5.46 1.60
C LYS A 575 -26.69 4.12 2.25
N ASP A 576 -25.44 3.68 2.15
CA ASP A 576 -25.02 2.33 2.56
C ASP A 576 -24.62 2.21 4.04
N TYR A 577 -24.54 3.32 4.79
CA TYR A 577 -24.08 3.35 6.19
C TYR A 577 -25.20 3.52 7.24
N TYR A 578 -26.46 3.41 6.85
CA TYR A 578 -27.61 3.63 7.73
C TYR A 578 -27.77 2.58 8.85
N CYS A 579 -28.25 3.02 10.02
CA CYS A 579 -28.52 2.14 11.16
C CYS A 579 -29.69 1.17 10.91
N PRO A 580 -29.47 -0.16 10.89
CA PRO A 580 -30.53 -1.14 10.61
C PRO A 580 -31.55 -1.28 11.75
N THR A 581 -31.16 -0.96 12.99
CA THR A 581 -31.98 -1.19 14.18
C THR A 581 -33.09 -0.15 14.39
N GLY A 582 -32.91 1.06 13.85
CA GLY A 582 -33.84 2.20 13.98
C GLY A 582 -34.02 2.70 15.41
N TYR A 583 -34.68 3.84 15.52
CA TYR A 583 -34.99 4.51 16.78
C TYR A 583 -36.50 4.50 17.04
N ASP A 584 -36.92 4.54 18.30
CA ASP A 584 -38.33 4.75 18.64
C ASP A 584 -38.75 6.13 18.11
N PRO A 585 -39.83 6.24 17.32
CA PRO A 585 -40.30 7.53 16.82
C PRO A 585 -40.47 8.59 17.92
N LYS A 586 -40.88 8.19 19.14
CA LYS A 586 -41.04 9.10 20.28
C LYS A 586 -39.72 9.70 20.76
N ASP A 587 -38.61 8.97 20.61
CA ASP A 587 -37.27 9.45 20.95
C ASP A 587 -36.72 10.42 19.88
N LEU A 588 -37.38 10.57 18.72
CA LEU A 588 -36.92 11.41 17.62
C LEU A 588 -37.76 12.68 17.40
N GLU A 589 -38.94 12.81 18.01
CA GLU A 589 -39.87 13.93 17.77
C GLU A 589 -39.27 15.33 17.96
N HIS A 590 -38.26 15.46 18.83
CA HIS A 590 -37.58 16.72 19.13
C HIS A 590 -36.33 16.96 18.28
N ILE A 591 -35.99 16.05 17.37
CA ILE A 591 -34.75 16.06 16.57
C ILE A 591 -35.06 16.55 15.14
N PRO A 592 -34.30 17.53 14.61
CA PRO A 592 -34.47 17.99 13.23
C PRO A 592 -34.24 16.89 12.17
N ASP A 593 -35.02 16.92 11.08
CA ASP A 593 -34.91 15.96 9.97
C ASP A 593 -33.52 15.89 9.33
N GLU A 594 -32.77 17.00 9.34
CA GLU A 594 -31.39 17.09 8.84
C GLU A 594 -30.42 16.18 9.62
N VAL A 595 -30.59 16.04 10.94
CA VAL A 595 -29.79 15.14 11.78
C VAL A 595 -30.08 13.68 11.44
N LEU A 596 -31.35 13.36 11.17
CA LEU A 596 -31.79 12.01 10.82
C LEU A 596 -31.22 11.53 9.48
N GLN A 597 -30.83 12.46 8.60
CA GLN A 597 -30.29 12.16 7.27
C GLN A 597 -28.80 11.80 7.28
N VAL A 598 -28.07 12.17 8.34
CA VAL A 598 -26.63 11.92 8.50
C VAL A 598 -26.32 10.97 9.68
N SER A 599 -27.30 10.17 10.08
CA SER A 599 -27.17 9.17 11.15
C SER A 599 -26.62 7.84 10.60
N TYR A 600 -25.39 7.50 10.99
CA TYR A 600 -24.74 6.25 10.65
C TYR A 600 -24.56 5.37 11.89
N GLY A 601 -24.61 4.04 11.76
CA GLY A 601 -24.39 3.15 12.90
C GLY A 601 -24.81 1.70 12.68
N CYS A 602 -24.57 0.86 13.68
CA CYS A 602 -24.91 -0.57 13.68
C CYS A 602 -25.80 -0.98 14.86
N GLY A 603 -26.21 -0.02 15.68
CA GLY A 603 -27.08 -0.23 16.83
C GLY A 603 -27.71 1.07 17.31
N ASN A 604 -28.25 1.04 18.52
CA ASN A 604 -28.92 2.16 19.17
C ASN A 604 -28.54 2.16 20.66
N PRO A 605 -27.30 2.57 21.00
CA PRO A 605 -26.79 2.50 22.37
C PRO A 605 -27.57 3.42 23.31
N ALA A 606 -28.05 4.59 22.85
CA ALA A 606 -28.82 5.52 23.67
C ALA A 606 -30.21 5.00 24.07
N ALA A 607 -30.86 4.18 23.23
CA ALA A 607 -32.12 3.52 23.61
C ALA A 607 -31.93 2.33 24.54
N LEU A 608 -30.81 1.63 24.41
CA LEU A 608 -30.46 0.49 25.27
C LEU A 608 -29.82 0.93 26.60
N ALA A 609 -29.44 2.20 26.69
CA ALA A 609 -28.94 2.81 27.90
C ALA A 609 -30.07 3.12 28.88
N ASP A 610 -29.95 2.57 30.09
CA ASP A 610 -30.75 2.94 31.26
C ASP A 610 -30.34 4.34 31.74
N ILE A 611 -30.57 5.36 30.92
CA ILE A 611 -30.17 6.76 31.17
C ILE A 611 -30.99 7.32 32.33
N LYS A 612 -30.30 7.88 33.33
CA LYS A 612 -30.94 8.47 34.51
C LYS A 612 -30.95 10.00 34.44
N GLU A 613 -31.96 10.58 35.08
CA GLU A 613 -32.06 12.04 35.20
C GLU A 613 -30.82 12.62 35.90
N GLY A 614 -30.24 13.69 35.35
CA GLY A 614 -29.08 14.35 35.93
C GLY A 614 -27.70 13.74 35.62
N GLU A 615 -27.61 12.64 34.86
CA GLU A 615 -26.31 12.03 34.51
C GLU A 615 -25.47 12.93 33.58
N THR A 616 -24.14 12.79 33.70
CA THR A 616 -23.18 13.28 32.71
C THR A 616 -22.83 12.15 31.74
N ILE A 617 -23.13 12.35 30.46
CA ILE A 617 -22.98 11.36 29.40
C ILE A 617 -21.96 11.83 28.36
N VAL A 618 -21.09 10.93 27.90
CA VAL A 618 -20.22 11.16 26.74
C VAL A 618 -20.62 10.24 25.59
N ASP A 619 -20.75 10.80 24.40
CA ASP A 619 -20.98 10.06 23.15
C ASP A 619 -19.71 10.09 22.28
N LEU A 620 -19.18 8.92 21.95
CA LEU A 620 -17.97 8.76 21.16
C LEU A 620 -18.29 8.65 19.68
N GLY A 621 -17.71 9.55 18.86
CA GLY A 621 -17.99 9.61 17.43
C GLY A 621 -19.40 10.11 17.15
N ALA A 622 -19.79 11.21 17.81
CA ALA A 622 -21.18 11.67 17.87
C ALA A 622 -21.78 12.03 16.50
N GLY A 623 -20.96 12.27 15.46
CA GLY A 623 -21.43 12.62 14.13
C GLY A 623 -22.39 13.81 14.15
N GLY A 624 -23.56 13.67 13.52
CA GLY A 624 -24.61 14.69 13.53
C GLY A 624 -25.37 14.86 14.86
N GLY A 625 -25.08 14.06 15.90
CA GLY A 625 -25.57 14.25 17.27
C GLY A 625 -26.85 13.51 17.65
N ILE A 626 -27.32 12.54 16.86
CA ILE A 626 -28.61 11.85 17.11
C ILE A 626 -28.67 11.17 18.48
N ASP A 627 -27.66 10.38 18.85
CA ASP A 627 -27.58 9.67 20.13
C ASP A 627 -27.48 10.68 21.30
N CYS A 628 -26.76 11.78 21.10
CA CYS A 628 -26.70 12.89 22.05
C CYS A 628 -28.07 13.53 22.31
N PHE A 629 -28.86 13.78 21.26
CA PHE A 629 -30.18 14.41 21.41
C PHE A 629 -31.22 13.47 22.02
N ILE A 630 -31.14 12.17 21.75
CA ILE A 630 -31.96 11.16 22.42
C ILE A 630 -31.62 11.14 23.92
N ALA A 631 -30.33 11.12 24.25
CA ALA A 631 -29.86 11.17 25.63
C ALA A 631 -30.35 12.43 26.36
N ALA A 632 -30.27 13.60 25.72
CA ALA A 632 -30.69 14.89 26.26
C ALA A 632 -32.15 14.89 26.75
N LYS A 633 -33.08 14.30 25.97
CA LYS A 633 -34.49 14.18 26.35
C LYS A 633 -34.69 13.28 27.58
N LYS A 634 -33.89 12.21 27.70
CA LYS A 634 -34.01 11.22 28.79
C LYS A 634 -33.42 11.73 30.11
N LEU A 635 -32.32 12.49 30.05
CA LEU A 635 -31.63 12.97 31.25
C LEU A 635 -32.20 14.26 31.88
N GLY A 636 -33.03 15.00 31.14
CA GLY A 636 -33.70 16.21 31.63
C GLY A 636 -32.78 17.42 31.87
N ARG A 637 -33.33 18.53 32.36
CA ARG A 637 -32.62 19.84 32.44
C ARG A 637 -31.37 19.85 33.35
N ASN A 638 -31.21 18.86 34.22
CA ASN A 638 -30.16 18.81 35.24
C ASN A 638 -28.96 17.96 34.83
N GLY A 639 -29.02 17.23 33.71
CA GLY A 639 -27.90 16.42 33.23
C GLY A 639 -27.04 17.14 32.20
N ARG A 640 -26.09 16.41 31.62
CA ARG A 640 -25.16 16.93 30.63
C ARG A 640 -24.81 15.86 29.61
N VAL A 641 -24.80 16.21 28.32
CA VAL A 641 -24.33 15.35 27.22
C VAL A 641 -23.16 16.03 26.53
N ILE A 642 -22.07 15.28 26.32
CA ILE A 642 -20.88 15.74 25.61
C ILE A 642 -20.66 14.82 24.41
N GLY A 643 -20.91 15.31 23.21
CA GLY A 643 -20.57 14.60 21.97
C GLY A 643 -19.13 14.90 21.55
N VAL A 644 -18.33 13.86 21.30
CA VAL A 644 -16.94 14.01 20.82
C VAL A 644 -16.84 13.47 19.40
N ASP A 645 -16.36 14.28 18.47
CA ASP A 645 -16.09 13.88 17.09
C ASP A 645 -14.76 14.46 16.59
N MET A 646 -14.08 13.79 15.66
CA MET A 646 -12.77 14.23 15.15
C MET A 646 -12.86 15.13 13.91
N THR A 647 -14.06 15.24 13.31
CA THR A 647 -14.35 16.10 12.16
C THR A 647 -14.98 17.41 12.63
N ASP A 648 -14.36 18.52 12.28
CA ASP A 648 -14.83 19.85 12.68
C ASP A 648 -16.19 20.14 12.03
N GLU A 649 -16.41 19.62 10.81
CA GLU A 649 -17.66 19.73 10.06
C GLU A 649 -18.85 19.03 10.76
N MET A 650 -18.65 17.85 11.36
CA MET A 650 -19.71 17.18 12.13
C MET A 650 -19.99 17.91 13.44
N VAL A 651 -18.94 18.37 14.13
CA VAL A 651 -19.09 19.14 15.38
C VAL A 651 -19.89 20.43 15.13
N GLU A 652 -19.57 21.16 14.06
CA GLU A 652 -20.31 22.37 13.67
C GLU A 652 -21.78 22.06 13.33
N THR A 653 -22.02 21.01 12.55
CA THR A 653 -23.38 20.58 12.17
C THR A 653 -24.20 20.16 13.39
N ALA A 654 -23.59 19.41 14.31
CA ALA A 654 -24.24 18.92 15.52
C ALA A 654 -24.48 20.07 16.52
N ALA A 655 -23.55 21.01 16.65
CA ALA A 655 -23.72 22.21 17.49
C ALA A 655 -24.88 23.09 16.99
N ALA A 656 -24.99 23.32 15.68
CA ALA A 656 -26.11 24.05 15.09
C ALA A 656 -27.46 23.33 15.33
N SER A 657 -27.45 22.00 15.29
CA SER A 657 -28.63 21.17 15.58
C SER A 657 -29.01 21.20 17.07
N ALA A 658 -28.02 21.29 17.97
CA ALA A 658 -28.23 21.38 19.41
C ALA A 658 -29.07 22.60 19.80
N GLU A 659 -28.85 23.75 19.15
CA GLU A 659 -29.65 24.96 19.41
C GLU A 659 -31.12 24.77 19.04
N LYS A 660 -31.40 24.07 17.93
CA LYS A 660 -32.76 23.75 17.48
C LYS A 660 -33.43 22.79 18.47
N VAL A 661 -32.71 21.75 18.87
CA VAL A 661 -33.19 20.76 19.86
C VAL A 661 -33.46 21.42 21.21
N ALA A 662 -32.57 22.29 21.69
CA ALA A 662 -32.72 22.99 22.96
C ALA A 662 -33.99 23.87 22.99
N LYS A 663 -34.34 24.51 21.86
CA LYS A 663 -35.59 25.27 21.73
C LYS A 663 -36.83 24.38 21.85
N VAL A 664 -36.78 23.16 21.31
CA VAL A 664 -37.89 22.20 21.39
C VAL A 664 -38.02 21.59 22.79
N LEU A 665 -36.89 21.25 23.43
CA LEU A 665 -36.87 20.66 24.78
C LEU A 665 -37.09 21.68 25.90
N GLY A 666 -36.81 22.97 25.64
CA GLY A 666 -36.92 24.06 26.61
C GLY A 666 -35.72 24.18 27.57
N TYR A 667 -34.62 23.48 27.29
CA TYR A 667 -33.37 23.53 28.05
C TYR A 667 -32.19 23.12 27.15
N ASN A 668 -30.99 23.59 27.48
CA ASN A 668 -29.76 23.23 26.77
C ASN A 668 -28.82 22.45 27.70
N VAL A 669 -28.58 21.19 27.36
CA VAL A 669 -27.73 20.25 28.12
C VAL A 669 -26.72 19.53 27.23
N VAL A 670 -26.62 19.88 25.94
CA VAL A 670 -25.76 19.21 24.97
C VAL A 670 -24.63 20.14 24.53
N GLU A 671 -23.40 19.64 24.56
CA GLU A 671 -22.24 20.31 23.97
C GLU A 671 -21.48 19.33 23.08
N PHE A 672 -20.81 19.87 22.05
CA PHE A 672 -19.95 19.09 21.15
C PHE A 672 -18.51 19.57 21.24
N ARG A 673 -17.56 18.63 21.26
CA ARG A 673 -16.12 18.90 21.34
C ARG A 673 -15.39 18.21 20.18
N SER A 674 -14.51 18.94 19.51
CA SER A 674 -13.56 18.36 18.56
C SER A 674 -12.51 17.56 19.33
N GLY A 675 -12.33 16.28 19.01
CA GLY A 675 -11.43 15.40 19.76
C GLY A 675 -11.24 14.01 19.13
N ASN A 676 -10.12 13.37 19.45
CA ASN A 676 -9.84 11.99 19.07
C ASN A 676 -10.28 11.06 20.20
N ILE A 677 -11.06 10.02 19.91
CA ILE A 677 -11.53 9.09 20.94
C ILE A 677 -10.43 8.20 21.56
N MET A 678 -9.23 8.21 20.98
CA MET A 678 -8.02 7.63 21.58
C MET A 678 -7.28 8.59 22.53
N ASP A 679 -7.74 9.84 22.66
CA ASP A 679 -7.17 10.90 23.50
C ASP A 679 -8.27 11.93 23.81
N LEU A 680 -9.18 11.56 24.71
CA LEU A 680 -10.44 12.27 24.92
C LEU A 680 -10.21 13.61 25.64
N PRO A 681 -10.77 14.73 25.14
CA PRO A 681 -10.72 16.04 25.78
C PRO A 681 -11.72 16.14 26.94
N ILE A 682 -11.67 15.18 27.87
CA ILE A 682 -12.57 14.98 29.00
C ILE A 682 -11.75 14.65 30.24
N ASP A 683 -12.12 15.21 31.39
CA ASP A 683 -11.41 15.02 32.65
C ASP A 683 -11.61 13.60 33.21
N ASP A 684 -10.62 13.12 33.97
CA ASP A 684 -10.66 11.84 34.66
C ASP A 684 -11.86 11.76 35.62
N ASN A 685 -12.49 10.59 35.72
CA ASN A 685 -13.58 10.32 36.67
C ASN A 685 -14.69 11.38 36.68
N SER A 686 -15.07 11.91 35.53
CA SER A 686 -16.05 13.00 35.40
C SER A 686 -17.39 12.56 34.81
N VAL A 687 -17.46 11.35 34.25
CA VAL A 687 -18.60 10.88 33.44
C VAL A 687 -19.33 9.71 34.12
N ASP A 688 -20.67 9.73 34.09
CA ASP A 688 -21.52 8.68 34.65
C ASP A 688 -21.78 7.55 33.63
N LEU A 689 -21.95 7.91 32.35
CA LEU A 689 -22.22 6.99 31.25
C LEU A 689 -21.45 7.35 29.98
N VAL A 690 -20.82 6.37 29.35
CA VAL A 690 -20.26 6.50 27.98
C VAL A 690 -21.10 5.70 26.99
N ILE A 691 -21.50 6.31 25.89
CA ILE A 691 -22.14 5.64 24.76
C ILE A 691 -21.27 5.76 23.51
N SER A 692 -21.40 4.79 22.60
CA SER A 692 -20.66 4.77 21.33
C SER A 692 -21.41 3.93 20.30
N ASN A 693 -21.50 4.42 19.07
CA ASN A 693 -22.15 3.72 17.96
C ASN A 693 -21.20 3.58 16.76
N CYS A 694 -20.63 2.40 16.57
CA CYS A 694 -19.87 2.01 15.38
C CYS A 694 -18.66 2.88 15.03
N VAL A 695 -17.99 3.51 16.01
CA VAL A 695 -16.77 4.32 15.78
C VAL A 695 -15.47 3.63 16.23
N ILE A 696 -15.53 2.71 17.20
CA ILE A 696 -14.31 2.14 17.81
C ILE A 696 -13.55 1.30 16.77
N ASN A 697 -14.27 0.61 15.89
CA ASN A 697 -13.65 -0.12 14.78
C ASN A 697 -12.88 0.77 13.80
N LEU A 698 -13.21 2.07 13.69
CA LEU A 698 -12.51 3.00 12.81
C LEU A 698 -11.16 3.48 13.37
N THR A 699 -10.86 3.17 14.64
CA THR A 699 -9.61 3.55 15.31
C THR A 699 -8.48 2.55 15.06
N GLU A 700 -7.24 3.03 15.12
CA GLU A 700 -6.05 2.17 14.96
C GLU A 700 -5.83 1.30 16.22
N ASP A 701 -6.11 1.82 17.41
CA ASP A 701 -5.88 1.16 18.70
C ASP A 701 -7.16 1.15 19.55
N LYS A 702 -7.90 0.03 19.50
CA LYS A 702 -9.14 -0.14 20.28
C LYS A 702 -8.89 -0.27 21.77
N THR A 703 -7.73 -0.79 22.17
CA THR A 703 -7.36 -0.91 23.58
C THR A 703 -7.19 0.46 24.21
N LYS A 704 -6.54 1.40 23.52
CA LYS A 704 -6.41 2.78 23.98
C LYS A 704 -7.75 3.48 24.14
N VAL A 705 -8.72 3.23 23.25
CA VAL A 705 -10.08 3.77 23.39
C VAL A 705 -10.74 3.24 24.67
N LEU A 706 -10.61 1.94 24.96
CA LEU A 706 -11.18 1.35 26.17
C LEU A 706 -10.49 1.85 27.45
N ASP A 707 -9.17 2.11 27.40
CA ASP A 707 -8.43 2.75 28.49
C ASP A 707 -8.92 4.19 28.73
N GLU A 708 -9.19 4.94 27.67
CA GLU A 708 -9.76 6.30 27.76
C GLU A 708 -11.18 6.28 28.33
N ILE A 709 -12.03 5.33 27.93
CA ILE A 709 -13.36 5.13 28.52
C ILE A 709 -13.22 4.83 30.02
N PHE A 710 -12.28 3.98 30.41
CA PHE A 710 -12.02 3.69 31.82
C PHE A 710 -11.55 4.93 32.58
N ARG A 711 -10.67 5.75 31.99
CA ARG A 711 -10.14 6.98 32.58
C ARG A 711 -11.25 7.99 32.91
N ILE A 712 -12.13 8.27 31.96
CA ILE A 712 -13.15 9.33 32.10
C ILE A 712 -14.34 8.93 32.97
N LEU A 713 -14.64 7.63 33.07
CA LEU A 713 -15.75 7.15 33.90
C LEU A 713 -15.47 7.35 35.39
N LYS A 714 -16.46 7.86 36.12
CA LYS A 714 -16.48 7.85 37.60
C LYS A 714 -16.42 6.40 38.11
N PRO A 715 -15.92 6.16 39.34
CA PRO A 715 -16.14 4.89 40.03
C PRO A 715 -17.65 4.56 40.07
N GLY A 716 -18.03 3.37 39.61
CA GLY A 716 -19.43 2.97 39.44
C GLY A 716 -20.12 3.45 38.15
N GLY A 717 -19.46 4.30 37.36
CA GLY A 717 -19.91 4.69 36.01
C GLY A 717 -19.86 3.53 35.04
N ARG A 718 -20.60 3.62 33.92
CA ARG A 718 -20.80 2.50 32.98
C ARG A 718 -20.64 2.91 31.54
N PHE A 719 -20.41 1.95 30.64
CA PHE A 719 -20.47 2.19 29.21
C PHE A 719 -21.45 1.26 28.50
N ILE A 720 -21.97 1.72 27.36
CA ILE A 720 -22.79 0.94 26.43
C ILE A 720 -22.32 1.23 25.00
N ILE A 721 -21.67 0.25 24.40
CA ILE A 721 -21.09 0.34 23.07
C ILE A 721 -21.91 -0.54 22.13
N SER A 722 -22.39 0.04 21.03
CA SER A 722 -22.83 -0.71 19.86
C SER A 722 -21.72 -0.70 18.83
N ASP A 723 -21.20 -1.87 18.45
CA ASP A 723 -20.18 -1.97 17.39
C ASP A 723 -20.31 -3.29 16.62
N VAL A 724 -19.43 -3.50 15.66
CA VAL A 724 -19.33 -4.73 14.87
C VAL A 724 -18.21 -5.62 15.40
N VAL A 725 -18.48 -6.91 15.57
CA VAL A 725 -17.44 -7.92 15.81
C VAL A 725 -17.46 -8.95 14.70
N SER A 726 -16.34 -9.61 14.50
CA SER A 726 -16.25 -10.74 13.59
C SER A 726 -16.36 -12.07 14.35
N ASP A 727 -16.88 -13.12 13.71
CA ASP A 727 -16.78 -14.49 14.22
C ASP A 727 -15.33 -15.01 14.23
N LYS A 728 -14.49 -14.48 13.34
CA LYS A 728 -13.10 -14.89 13.11
C LYS A 728 -12.19 -13.67 12.98
N PRO A 729 -10.88 -13.78 13.24
CA PRO A 729 -9.96 -12.67 13.03
C PRO A 729 -10.04 -12.12 11.59
N VAL A 730 -10.16 -10.79 11.47
CA VAL A 730 -10.18 -10.13 10.16
C VAL A 730 -8.81 -10.26 9.49
N PRO A 731 -8.74 -10.82 8.26
CA PRO A 731 -7.49 -10.96 7.50
C PRO A 731 -6.78 -9.63 7.19
N GLY A 732 -5.49 -9.72 6.88
CA GLY A 732 -4.66 -8.56 6.54
C GLY A 732 -5.18 -7.75 5.34
N TYR A 733 -5.63 -8.40 4.27
CA TYR A 733 -6.13 -7.72 3.06
C TYR A 733 -7.40 -6.95 3.36
N MET A 734 -8.32 -7.55 4.11
CA MET A 734 -9.53 -6.87 4.56
C MET A 734 -9.17 -5.66 5.43
N LYS A 735 -8.18 -5.80 6.32
CA LYS A 735 -7.66 -4.69 7.14
C LYS A 735 -7.11 -3.51 6.34
N ARG A 736 -6.63 -3.75 5.12
CA ARG A 736 -6.11 -2.71 4.21
C ARG A 736 -7.15 -2.22 3.21
N ASP A 737 -8.36 -2.76 3.24
CA ASP A 737 -9.44 -2.30 2.38
C ASP A 737 -10.11 -1.05 2.94
N LYS A 738 -9.93 0.07 2.24
CA LYS A 738 -10.49 1.37 2.62
C LYS A 738 -12.02 1.34 2.70
N GLU A 739 -12.71 0.61 1.82
CA GLU A 739 -14.17 0.54 1.84
C GLU A 739 -14.68 -0.36 2.96
N LEU A 740 -14.05 -1.51 3.20
CA LEU A 740 -14.36 -2.36 4.36
C LEU A 740 -14.00 -1.66 5.68
N TRP A 741 -12.96 -0.82 5.70
CA TRP A 741 -12.57 -0.05 6.89
C TRP A 741 -13.60 1.02 7.20
N ASN A 742 -13.98 1.80 6.20
CA ASN A 742 -15.03 2.80 6.33
C ASN A 742 -16.38 2.18 6.71
N ALA A 743 -16.61 0.89 6.39
CA ALA A 743 -17.78 0.12 6.81
C ALA A 743 -17.66 -0.51 8.22
N CYS A 744 -16.64 -0.17 9.01
CA CYS A 744 -16.37 -0.72 10.35
C CYS A 744 -16.03 -2.22 10.40
N LEU A 745 -15.78 -2.86 9.25
CA LEU A 745 -15.54 -4.31 9.16
C LEU A 745 -14.07 -4.63 9.33
N SER A 746 -13.19 -3.90 8.65
CA SER A 746 -11.73 -4.15 8.66
C SER A 746 -11.12 -4.03 10.05
N GLY A 747 -11.65 -3.09 10.84
CA GLY A 747 -11.23 -2.89 12.22
C GLY A 747 -11.81 -3.91 13.21
N ALA A 748 -12.80 -4.71 12.83
CA ALA A 748 -13.52 -5.57 13.77
C ALA A 748 -12.58 -6.53 14.51
N LEU A 749 -12.69 -6.52 15.84
CA LEU A 749 -12.15 -7.59 16.67
C LEU A 749 -13.16 -8.75 16.72
N THR A 750 -12.68 -9.94 17.07
CA THR A 750 -13.62 -11.00 17.45
C THR A 750 -14.31 -10.63 18.76
N ASP A 751 -15.52 -11.14 18.97
CA ASP A 751 -16.28 -10.97 20.22
C ASP A 751 -15.43 -11.24 21.47
N ARG A 752 -14.68 -12.34 21.46
CA ARG A 752 -13.79 -12.75 22.54
C ARG A 752 -12.66 -11.75 22.76
N ARG A 753 -12.04 -11.25 21.68
CA ARG A 753 -10.94 -10.27 21.77
C ARG A 753 -11.43 -8.90 22.20
N PHE A 754 -12.63 -8.50 21.77
CA PHE A 754 -13.19 -7.22 22.16
C PHE A 754 -13.56 -7.22 23.65
N LYS A 755 -14.18 -8.31 24.11
CA LYS A 755 -14.44 -8.54 25.54
C LYS A 755 -13.15 -8.52 26.37
N ALA A 756 -12.13 -9.29 25.95
CA ALA A 756 -10.85 -9.35 26.66
C ALA A 756 -10.12 -8.00 26.70
N ALA A 757 -10.25 -7.17 25.68
CA ALA A 757 -9.69 -5.82 25.67
C ALA A 757 -10.35 -4.93 26.73
N ALA A 758 -11.68 -5.00 26.87
CA ALA A 758 -12.40 -4.25 27.90
C ALA A 758 -12.07 -4.75 29.32
N GLU A 759 -11.95 -6.07 29.51
CA GLU A 759 -11.49 -6.64 30.78
C GLU A 759 -10.08 -6.18 31.14
N SER A 760 -9.18 -6.11 30.15
CA SER A 760 -7.79 -5.65 30.33
C SER A 760 -7.69 -4.17 30.69
N ALA A 761 -8.64 -3.34 30.22
CA ALA A 761 -8.73 -1.93 30.59
C ALA A 761 -9.21 -1.71 32.04
N GLY A 762 -9.67 -2.76 32.73
CA GLY A 762 -10.05 -2.73 34.14
C GLY A 762 -11.56 -2.88 34.41
N PHE A 763 -12.36 -3.21 33.40
CA PHE A 763 -13.80 -3.45 33.58
C PHE A 763 -14.08 -4.90 33.98
N PRO A 764 -14.58 -5.18 35.20
CA PRO A 764 -15.05 -6.51 35.57
C PRO A 764 -16.38 -6.83 34.86
N ASP A 765 -16.65 -8.12 34.67
CA ASP A 765 -17.95 -8.65 34.25
C ASP A 765 -18.51 -8.07 32.93
N VAL A 766 -17.64 -7.88 31.93
CA VAL A 766 -18.04 -7.38 30.60
C VAL A 766 -19.09 -8.30 29.96
N GLN A 767 -20.27 -7.73 29.71
CA GLN A 767 -21.38 -8.40 29.04
C GLN A 767 -21.40 -7.99 27.57
N LEU A 768 -21.35 -8.98 26.68
CA LEU A 768 -21.41 -8.78 25.24
C LEU A 768 -22.56 -9.62 24.68
N THR A 769 -23.52 -8.95 24.04
CA THR A 769 -24.70 -9.56 23.43
C THR A 769 -24.60 -9.44 21.91
N LYS A 770 -24.64 -10.58 21.21
CA LYS A 770 -24.75 -10.60 19.73
C LYS A 770 -26.20 -10.32 19.33
N ASN A 771 -26.39 -9.27 18.54
CA ASN A 771 -27.71 -8.77 18.18
C ASN A 771 -28.22 -9.39 16.88
N TYR A 772 -27.46 -9.26 15.79
CA TYR A 772 -27.80 -9.80 14.47
C TYR A 772 -26.57 -9.87 13.57
N LEU A 773 -26.65 -10.67 12.50
CA LEU A 773 -25.65 -10.68 11.44
C LEU A 773 -25.68 -9.33 10.72
N TYR A 774 -24.63 -8.54 10.87
CA TYR A 774 -24.49 -7.22 10.26
C TYR A 774 -24.13 -7.35 8.77
N LYS A 775 -23.09 -8.13 8.47
CA LYS A 775 -22.65 -8.40 7.10
C LYS A 775 -21.82 -9.68 7.04
N LYS A 776 -21.77 -10.34 5.89
CA LYS A 776 -20.78 -11.38 5.61
C LYS A 776 -19.88 -10.87 4.49
N VAL A 777 -18.56 -10.88 4.72
CA VAL A 777 -17.57 -10.57 3.69
C VAL A 777 -16.66 -11.78 3.58
N ASP A 778 -16.60 -12.35 2.39
CA ASP A 778 -16.00 -13.65 2.12
C ASP A 778 -16.49 -14.71 3.15
N PHE A 779 -15.61 -15.14 4.03
CA PHE A 779 -15.84 -16.19 5.05
C PHE A 779 -15.91 -15.65 6.48
N VAL A 780 -15.84 -14.32 6.66
CA VAL A 780 -15.97 -13.65 7.95
C VAL A 780 -17.40 -13.14 8.10
N SER A 781 -18.06 -13.61 9.15
CA SER A 781 -19.39 -13.16 9.52
C SER A 781 -19.24 -12.05 10.56
N PHE A 782 -19.71 -10.87 10.21
CA PHE A 782 -19.70 -9.69 11.07
C PHE A 782 -21.06 -9.55 11.74
N TYR A 783 -21.06 -9.44 13.05
CA TYR A 783 -22.26 -9.31 13.88
C TYR A 783 -22.27 -7.96 14.55
N SER A 784 -23.43 -7.32 14.55
CA SER A 784 -23.69 -6.21 15.46
C SER A 784 -23.75 -6.76 16.88
N ILE A 785 -23.08 -6.10 17.81
CA ILE A 785 -23.12 -6.42 19.23
C ILE A 785 -23.47 -5.20 20.06
N THR A 786 -23.96 -5.47 21.26
CA THR A 786 -24.01 -4.50 22.35
C THR A 786 -23.07 -4.98 23.45
N MET A 787 -22.09 -4.15 23.82
CA MET A 787 -21.19 -4.42 24.94
C MET A 787 -21.47 -3.43 26.07
N LYS A 788 -21.60 -3.95 27.29
CA LYS A 788 -21.81 -3.15 28.50
C LYS A 788 -20.91 -3.65 29.63
N ALA A 789 -20.35 -2.70 30.37
CA ALA A 789 -19.64 -2.97 31.62
C ALA A 789 -19.63 -1.71 32.51
N SER A 790 -19.22 -1.89 33.76
CA SER A 790 -19.13 -0.82 34.75
C SER A 790 -17.73 -0.73 35.34
N LYS A 791 -17.26 0.49 35.57
CA LYS A 791 -16.03 0.74 36.32
C LYS A 791 -16.24 0.34 37.78
N PRO A 792 -15.33 -0.40 38.42
CA PRO A 792 -15.46 -0.76 39.83
C PRO A 792 -15.73 0.47 40.71
N GLY A 793 -16.62 0.32 41.70
CA GLY A 793 -16.83 1.35 42.72
C GLY A 793 -15.58 1.55 43.58
N LYS A 794 -15.48 2.70 44.26
CA LYS A 794 -14.48 2.83 45.33
C LYS A 794 -14.77 1.77 46.39
N ALA A 795 -13.80 0.92 46.69
CA ALA A 795 -13.89 0.02 47.83
C ALA A 795 -14.10 0.89 49.09
N VAL A 796 -15.25 0.74 49.74
CA VAL A 796 -15.41 1.22 51.10
C VAL A 796 -14.61 0.25 51.96
N CYS A 797 -13.50 0.73 52.51
CA CYS A 797 -12.77 0.00 53.54
C CYS A 797 -13.71 -0.07 54.76
N GLU A 798 -14.33 -1.21 55.03
CA GLU A 798 -15.18 -1.43 56.22
C GLU A 798 -14.37 -1.52 57.53
N CYS A 799 -13.11 -1.09 57.52
CA CYS A 799 -12.23 -1.03 58.68
C CYS A 799 -11.59 0.35 58.83
N CYS A 800 -12.40 1.35 59.22
CA CYS A 800 -11.97 2.59 59.86
C CYS A 800 -13.02 3.02 60.88
#